data_AF-A0A9P5BWA3-F1
#
_entry.id   AF-A0A9P5BWA3-F1
#
_cell.length_a   1.000
_cell.length_b   1.000
_cell.length_c   1.000
_cell.angle_alpha   90.00
_cell.angle_beta   90.00
_cell.angle_gamma   90.00
#
_symmetry.space_group_name_H-M   'P 1'
#
loop_
_entity.id
_entity.type
_entity.pdbx_description
1 polymer ?
#
loop_
_entity_poly.entity_id
_entity_poly.type
_entity_poly.pdbx_seq_one_letter_code
_entity_poly.pdbx_strand_id
1 'polypeptide(L)'
;MRPIGPDGRAPKMFGKGSGRPYFGLTGKWLTFWVTVACATDMTLFGYDQGVFGGVVVTPDFLDQLNLNGNPSLISTVTAIYDIGCFFGAISVCAIGDPLGRKKCVLLGTTIMSIGAILQIAAFGVPQMIVGRIIAGIGNGINTSTAPVWQGETSKASWRGKLIVIEMIMNIAGFSLSNWVTYGFSFVAGSPSWRVPLAFQFLFIFILYATVPWLPESPRWLMAKGHVEEAERILADLEATDVDDPFIITQSKDIQWAVQYEKDHAVRWRDLLRGRSGDQGGTHTIRRVILGMGTQAMQQLSGINVTSYYLPTVLIESVGLTNNLARLLAACNSVSYLLFSLIGIPNVERWGRRKMMMYAAAGQFFCYTIITICIRYNEDDRLSRTTEESWAKGSIAFFFLYYVFFGIGWQGVPWLYPTEINSMAMRTKGAALGTATNWIFNFMVVEITPPGISSLQWRFYIIWCVFNFAFIPIVYFFYPETAGRTLEDLDRYFAGDAPLLVFRDKEIIASKRPERFVQGEKDEIRRHSSVTAGHVQAANEAYQRKKETEGLTWRESIAVVALAFFIISFVIALNGAIGVIHHAPFPVLARASWGFWGSYVAIISRAILAIFWFAIQNMNGANAVKCMIAAIWPSFLTLKNSIPESQGIETNTMIAFFIFWLIQVPFLCMHPNNLRWLFMAKSTIVPVAWIAILIWAFVSTDGGEMWNQKATLSGSAYSWGFLSSLTSVIGNYATLSVNQADFSRYSRVSVKWQIIYVPFLPLVFTFIAFIGIAASSAGAVKYGELNWDPIALISHWDNRACRFFGAFSFALAALGVNISANSLSAANDLTALFPRFVNIRRGQLLCAVVAWALVPWKILASAGTFLNFMVAYAVFLGPIAAIMVWDFWLVHARKYDTLALYQPHGIYRYTRGWNWRAIVAFLVGVVPNLPGLIHSINPSIEVGVGDRPYHFGWFLGFVATSIVYVVLSMYVAPQRETFIDRAVLPDEIYEQQGVADEGVSLGGSGSGSGEEGIAGEKAGWKARLTKIL
;
A
#
# COMPACT_ATOMS: atom_id res chain seq x y z
N MET A 1 3.62 41.74 52.75
CA MET A 1 4.03 40.41 53.23
C MET A 1 2.90 39.42 53.00
N ARG A 2 3.20 38.23 52.46
CA ARG A 2 2.37 36.99 52.44
C ARG A 2 3.37 35.81 52.50
N PRO A 3 2.99 34.63 53.04
CA PRO A 3 3.96 33.64 53.52
C PRO A 3 4.77 32.97 52.41
N ILE A 4 6.00 32.61 52.75
CA ILE A 4 6.94 31.82 51.94
C ILE A 4 6.65 30.33 52.18
N GLY A 5 6.63 29.51 51.12
CA GLY A 5 6.47 28.06 51.24
C GLY A 5 7.74 27.34 51.74
N PRO A 6 7.65 26.10 52.24
CA PRO A 6 8.78 25.40 52.87
C PRO A 6 10.03 25.24 51.99
N ASP A 7 9.85 25.26 50.67
CA ASP A 7 10.82 24.90 49.64
C ASP A 7 11.93 25.94 49.39
N GLY A 8 11.76 27.18 49.86
CA GLY A 8 12.74 28.27 49.71
C GLY A 8 13.04 28.72 48.27
N ARG A 9 12.31 28.24 47.26
CA ARG A 9 12.58 28.52 45.83
C ARG A 9 11.66 29.61 45.28
N ALA A 10 12.25 30.58 44.58
CA ALA A 10 11.49 31.62 43.87
C ALA A 10 10.63 31.02 42.73
N PRO A 11 9.43 31.57 42.47
CA PRO A 11 8.57 31.08 41.40
C PRO A 11 9.19 31.33 40.03
N LYS A 12 9.28 30.28 39.20
CA LYS A 12 9.70 30.42 37.81
C LYS A 12 8.63 31.18 37.02
N MET A 13 8.96 32.38 36.54
CA MET A 13 8.24 32.98 35.42
C MET A 13 8.32 32.07 34.19
N PHE A 14 7.34 32.19 33.29
CA PHE A 14 7.01 31.21 32.25
C PHE A 14 6.49 29.87 32.80
N GLY A 15 5.30 29.90 33.40
CA GLY A 15 4.50 28.69 33.57
C GLY A 15 4.12 28.10 32.21
N LYS A 16 4.36 26.80 32.01
CA LYS A 16 3.75 26.06 30.89
C LYS A 16 2.23 26.08 31.11
N GLY A 17 1.48 26.70 30.20
CA GLY A 17 0.02 26.60 30.19
C GLY A 17 -0.44 25.16 29.98
N SER A 18 -1.68 24.85 30.37
CA SER A 18 -2.30 23.52 30.32
C SER A 18 -2.67 23.04 28.89
N GLY A 19 -1.91 23.46 27.88
CA GLY A 19 -2.01 22.95 26.52
C GLY A 19 -1.35 21.57 26.40
N ARG A 20 -2.05 20.62 25.78
CA ARG A 20 -1.46 19.33 25.38
C ARG A 20 -0.31 19.57 24.39
N PRO A 21 0.76 18.75 24.40
CA PRO A 21 1.85 18.88 23.43
C PRO A 21 1.31 18.79 21.99
N TYR A 22 1.96 19.48 21.06
CA TYR A 22 1.63 19.45 19.62
C TYR A 22 0.15 19.79 19.32
N PHE A 23 -0.43 20.76 20.06
CA PHE A 23 -1.86 21.11 20.05
C PHE A 23 -2.82 19.95 20.40
N GLY A 24 -2.31 18.89 21.03
CA GLY A 24 -3.06 17.66 21.33
C GLY A 24 -3.14 16.67 20.16
N LEU A 25 -2.32 16.84 19.13
CA LEU A 25 -2.23 15.94 17.99
C LEU A 25 -1.32 14.75 18.30
N THR A 26 -1.85 13.53 18.18
CA THR A 26 -1.11 12.27 18.37
C THR A 26 -1.30 11.32 17.19
N GLY A 27 -0.49 10.26 17.14
CA GLY A 27 -0.58 9.16 16.20
C GLY A 27 -0.42 9.63 14.76
N LYS A 28 -1.35 9.17 13.91
CA LYS A 28 -1.36 9.48 12.47
C LYS A 28 -1.38 10.97 12.17
N TRP A 29 -2.04 11.79 13.01
CA TRP A 29 -2.09 13.24 12.79
C TRP A 29 -0.75 13.91 13.09
N LEU A 30 -0.05 13.46 14.14
CA LEU A 30 1.29 13.93 14.44
C LEU A 30 2.27 13.54 13.32
N THR A 31 2.25 12.27 12.88
CA THR A 31 3.04 11.81 11.72
C THR A 31 2.71 12.60 10.45
N PHE A 32 1.44 12.91 10.20
CA PHE A 32 1.00 13.70 9.04
C PHE A 32 1.62 15.10 9.06
N TRP A 33 1.56 15.82 10.18
CA TRP A 33 2.12 17.18 10.25
C TRP A 33 3.65 17.23 10.19
N VAL A 34 4.36 16.23 10.73
CA VAL A 34 5.82 16.10 10.46
C VAL A 34 6.08 15.86 8.98
N THR A 35 5.29 15.00 8.33
CA THR A 35 5.38 14.76 6.87
C THR A 35 5.11 16.03 6.07
N VAL A 36 4.14 16.86 6.47
CA VAL A 36 3.86 18.16 5.83
C VAL A 36 5.04 19.12 5.95
N ALA A 37 5.72 19.16 7.10
CA ALA A 37 6.92 20.00 7.26
C ALA A 37 8.08 19.52 6.36
N CYS A 38 8.44 18.24 6.39
CA CYS A 38 9.52 17.68 5.56
C CYS A 38 9.19 17.76 4.05
N ALA A 39 7.93 17.55 3.67
CA ALA A 39 7.46 17.76 2.30
C ALA A 39 7.54 19.23 1.86
N THR A 40 7.23 20.18 2.74
CA THR A 40 7.35 21.62 2.45
C THR A 40 8.81 22.02 2.23
N ASP A 41 9.71 21.49 3.06
CA ASP A 41 11.16 21.71 2.94
C ASP A 41 11.71 21.21 1.60
N MET A 42 11.31 20.00 1.19
CA MET A 42 11.70 19.44 -0.11
C MET A 42 11.06 20.17 -1.29
N THR A 43 9.84 20.69 -1.12
CA THR A 43 9.17 21.56 -2.12
C THR A 43 9.95 22.87 -2.30
N LEU A 44 10.41 23.48 -1.21
CA LEU A 44 11.23 24.71 -1.23
C LEU A 44 12.57 24.48 -1.93
N PHE A 45 13.28 23.39 -1.60
CA PHE A 45 14.48 22.95 -2.33
C PHE A 45 14.23 22.83 -3.84
N GLY A 46 13.15 22.15 -4.26
CA GLY A 46 12.84 22.00 -5.68
C GLY A 46 12.43 23.32 -6.36
N TYR A 47 11.74 24.20 -5.63
CA TYR A 47 11.37 25.53 -6.11
C TYR A 47 12.63 26.36 -6.41
N ASP A 48 13.59 26.41 -5.49
CA ASP A 48 14.86 27.13 -5.62
C ASP A 48 15.71 26.65 -6.80
N GLN A 49 15.76 25.34 -7.07
CA GLN A 49 16.46 24.83 -8.26
C GLN A 49 15.82 25.31 -9.56
N GLY A 50 14.48 25.21 -9.66
CA GLY A 50 13.76 25.52 -10.90
C GLY A 50 13.53 27.02 -11.16
N VAL A 51 13.48 27.85 -10.12
CA VAL A 51 13.17 29.29 -10.28
C VAL A 51 14.25 30.00 -11.08
N PHE A 52 15.53 29.62 -10.92
CA PHE A 52 16.59 30.36 -11.58
C PHE A 52 16.71 30.11 -13.08
N GLY A 53 16.30 28.95 -13.59
CA GLY A 53 16.22 28.71 -15.05
C GLY A 53 15.22 29.63 -15.76
N GLY A 54 14.19 30.07 -15.05
CA GLY A 54 13.28 31.12 -15.53
C GLY A 54 13.76 32.55 -15.29
N VAL A 55 14.75 32.78 -14.41
CA VAL A 55 15.29 34.12 -14.12
C VAL A 55 16.48 34.46 -15.03
N VAL A 56 17.37 33.50 -15.33
CA VAL A 56 18.56 33.76 -16.19
C VAL A 56 18.22 34.15 -17.63
N VAL A 57 17.00 33.86 -18.09
CA VAL A 57 16.50 34.27 -19.43
C VAL A 57 15.52 35.45 -19.37
N THR A 58 15.56 36.27 -18.31
CA THR A 58 14.75 37.49 -18.15
C THR A 58 15.59 38.74 -18.51
N PRO A 59 15.18 39.58 -19.49
CA PRO A 59 15.96 40.74 -19.92
C PRO A 59 16.32 41.71 -18.77
N ASP A 60 15.33 42.14 -17.99
CA ASP A 60 15.54 43.07 -16.86
C ASP A 60 16.57 42.56 -15.82
N PHE A 61 16.62 41.24 -15.58
CA PHE A 61 17.63 40.62 -14.71
C PHE A 61 19.04 40.70 -15.31
N LEU A 62 19.17 40.45 -16.62
CA LEU A 62 20.45 40.51 -17.35
C LEU A 62 20.94 41.96 -17.49
N ASP A 63 20.04 42.91 -17.73
CA ASP A 63 20.32 44.33 -17.81
C ASP A 63 20.75 44.89 -16.45
N GLN A 64 19.94 44.67 -15.40
CA GLN A 64 20.18 45.22 -14.05
C GLN A 64 21.45 44.66 -13.40
N LEU A 65 21.89 43.45 -13.76
CA LEU A 65 23.15 42.86 -13.28
C LEU A 65 24.31 42.98 -14.28
N ASN A 66 24.10 43.60 -15.44
CA ASN A 66 25.08 43.71 -16.53
C ASN A 66 25.71 42.36 -16.94
N LEU A 67 24.84 41.35 -17.15
CA LEU A 67 25.20 39.98 -17.50
C LEU A 67 25.11 39.68 -19.02
N ASN A 68 24.52 40.60 -19.79
CA ASN A 68 24.35 40.46 -21.24
C ASN A 68 25.66 40.09 -21.95
N GLY A 69 25.63 39.05 -22.77
CA GLY A 69 26.78 38.61 -23.55
C GLY A 69 27.92 37.95 -22.75
N ASN A 70 27.72 37.62 -21.47
CA ASN A 70 28.74 36.98 -20.63
C ASN A 70 28.24 35.63 -20.04
N PRO A 71 28.26 34.53 -20.82
CA PRO A 71 27.80 33.21 -20.38
C PRO A 71 28.50 32.72 -19.10
N SER A 72 29.80 33.00 -18.94
CA SER A 72 30.58 32.60 -17.77
C SER A 72 30.16 33.32 -16.50
N LEU A 73 29.79 34.60 -16.58
CA LEU A 73 29.30 35.31 -15.39
C LEU A 73 27.86 34.90 -15.04
N ILE A 74 27.03 34.58 -16.04
CA ILE A 74 25.71 33.97 -15.85
C ILE A 74 25.83 32.59 -15.18
N SER A 75 26.81 31.76 -15.58
CA SER A 75 27.04 30.47 -14.97
C SER A 75 27.51 30.61 -13.52
N THR A 76 28.54 31.42 -13.24
CA THR A 76 29.04 31.63 -11.87
C THR A 76 27.96 32.20 -10.94
N VAL A 77 27.16 33.17 -11.39
CA VAL A 77 26.02 33.69 -10.62
C VAL A 77 24.98 32.60 -10.31
N THR A 78 24.86 31.59 -11.17
CA THR A 78 23.89 30.51 -11.02
C THR A 78 24.39 29.35 -10.17
N ALA A 79 25.62 28.88 -10.41
CA ALA A 79 26.20 27.71 -9.76
C ALA A 79 26.65 27.98 -8.31
N ILE A 80 27.01 29.23 -7.96
CA ILE A 80 27.58 29.54 -6.63
C ILE A 80 26.63 29.24 -5.45
N TYR A 81 25.33 29.08 -5.72
CA TYR A 81 24.34 28.53 -4.80
C TYR A 81 24.72 27.12 -4.31
N ASP A 82 25.13 26.26 -5.23
CA ASP A 82 25.42 24.85 -4.97
C ASP A 82 26.72 24.68 -4.15
N ILE A 83 27.67 25.63 -4.26
CA ILE A 83 28.80 25.74 -3.32
C ILE A 83 28.32 26.11 -1.91
N GLY A 84 27.33 27.01 -1.79
CA GLY A 84 26.64 27.26 -0.53
C GLY A 84 26.06 25.96 0.05
N CYS A 85 25.32 25.20 -0.77
CA CYS A 85 24.71 23.93 -0.37
C CYS A 85 25.73 22.86 0.04
N PHE A 86 26.88 22.78 -0.65
CA PHE A 86 28.00 21.91 -0.29
C PHE A 86 28.51 22.18 1.13
N PHE A 87 28.80 23.45 1.47
CA PHE A 87 29.24 23.82 2.82
C PHE A 87 28.11 23.67 3.86
N GLY A 88 26.86 23.96 3.48
CA GLY A 88 25.68 23.72 4.30
C GLY A 88 25.56 22.25 4.71
N ALA A 89 25.61 21.33 3.75
CA ALA A 89 25.52 19.89 3.96
C ALA A 89 26.68 19.35 4.83
N ILE A 90 27.91 19.80 4.58
CA ILE A 90 29.06 19.44 5.40
C ILE A 90 28.93 19.97 6.84
N SER A 91 28.35 21.16 7.05
CA SER A 91 28.17 21.73 8.39
C SER A 91 27.31 20.84 9.30
N VAL A 92 26.33 20.10 8.74
CA VAL A 92 25.45 19.19 9.50
C VAL A 92 26.23 18.07 10.19
N CYS A 93 27.37 17.62 9.64
CA CYS A 93 28.28 16.68 10.30
C CYS A 93 28.87 17.21 11.62
N ALA A 94 28.86 18.53 11.84
CA ALA A 94 29.32 19.17 13.06
C ALA A 94 28.17 19.70 13.93
N ILE A 95 27.11 20.27 13.33
CA ILE A 95 26.02 20.95 14.07
C ILE A 95 24.76 20.09 14.28
N GLY A 96 24.53 19.06 13.47
CA GLY A 96 23.32 18.22 13.50
C GLY A 96 23.14 17.40 14.78
N ASP A 97 24.24 16.91 15.34
CA ASP A 97 24.20 16.17 16.61
C ASP A 97 24.21 17.09 17.85
N PRO A 98 24.88 18.26 17.89
CA PRO A 98 24.67 19.24 18.96
C PRO A 98 23.26 19.85 19.01
N LEU A 99 22.67 20.25 17.88
CA LEU A 99 21.44 21.06 17.86
C LEU A 99 20.14 20.23 17.97
N GLY A 100 20.09 19.06 17.35
CA GLY A 100 18.84 18.34 17.08
C GLY A 100 18.26 18.69 15.72
N ARG A 101 17.40 17.81 15.18
CA ARG A 101 16.99 17.83 13.77
C ARG A 101 16.00 18.96 13.52
N LYS A 102 15.02 19.12 14.41
CA LYS A 102 14.06 20.24 14.40
C LYS A 102 14.78 21.61 14.42
N LYS A 103 15.85 21.75 15.22
CA LYS A 103 16.61 23.00 15.30
C LYS A 103 17.48 23.25 14.07
N CYS A 104 18.04 22.22 13.46
CA CYS A 104 18.77 22.37 12.19
C CYS A 104 17.87 22.81 11.04
N VAL A 105 16.66 22.26 10.89
CA VAL A 105 15.70 22.73 9.87
C VAL A 105 15.32 24.21 10.10
N LEU A 106 15.09 24.63 11.34
CA LEU A 106 14.83 26.05 11.65
C LEU A 106 16.05 26.95 11.36
N LEU A 107 17.26 26.49 11.66
CA LEU A 107 18.49 27.23 11.39
C LEU A 107 18.75 27.40 9.88
N GLY A 108 18.67 26.31 9.11
CA GLY A 108 18.85 26.35 7.66
C GLY A 108 17.78 27.21 6.97
N THR A 109 16.51 27.08 7.37
CA THR A 109 15.41 27.96 6.92
C THR A 109 15.67 29.44 7.23
N THR A 110 16.28 29.75 8.39
CA THR A 110 16.63 31.13 8.78
C THR A 110 17.77 31.69 7.95
N ILE A 111 18.83 30.90 7.73
CA ILE A 111 19.96 31.28 6.87
C ILE A 111 19.45 31.50 5.43
N MET A 112 18.60 30.59 4.94
CA MET A 112 17.98 30.67 3.61
C MET A 112 17.14 31.94 3.44
N SER A 113 16.33 32.31 4.45
CA SER A 113 15.55 33.56 4.48
C SER A 113 16.41 34.81 4.28
N ILE A 114 17.60 34.85 4.90
CA ILE A 114 18.54 35.98 4.76
C ILE A 114 19.11 36.02 3.32
N GLY A 115 19.50 34.86 2.79
CA GLY A 115 19.97 34.74 1.40
C GLY A 115 18.91 35.14 0.36
N ALA A 116 17.64 34.80 0.61
CA ALA A 116 16.50 35.18 -0.23
C ALA A 116 16.32 36.70 -0.29
N ILE A 117 16.30 37.39 0.87
CA ILE A 117 16.20 38.86 0.95
C ILE A 117 17.33 39.52 0.14
N LEU A 118 18.56 39.04 0.29
CA LEU A 118 19.72 39.60 -0.41
C LEU A 118 19.64 39.45 -1.94
N GLN A 119 19.08 38.36 -2.44
CA GLN A 119 18.85 38.14 -3.88
C GLN A 119 17.72 39.02 -4.43
N ILE A 120 16.58 39.10 -3.73
CA ILE A 120 15.41 39.90 -4.14
C ILE A 120 15.77 41.40 -4.17
N ALA A 121 16.58 41.84 -3.19
CA ALA A 121 17.06 43.22 -3.09
C ALA A 121 18.30 43.50 -3.95
N ALA A 122 18.73 42.60 -4.85
CA ALA A 122 19.98 42.74 -5.59
C ALA A 122 19.97 43.88 -6.61
N PHE A 123 21.02 44.71 -6.60
CA PHE A 123 21.31 45.73 -7.61
C PHE A 123 22.71 45.56 -8.24
N GLY A 124 23.38 44.43 -8.00
CA GLY A 124 24.67 44.13 -8.61
C GLY A 124 25.15 42.70 -8.32
N VAL A 125 26.01 42.18 -9.20
CA VAL A 125 26.50 40.79 -9.18
C VAL A 125 27.08 40.36 -7.82
N PRO A 126 27.91 41.15 -7.10
CA PRO A 126 28.45 40.73 -5.80
C PRO A 126 27.37 40.47 -4.75
N GLN A 127 26.30 41.28 -4.73
CA GLN A 127 25.18 41.11 -3.80
C GLN A 127 24.36 39.85 -4.12
N MET A 128 24.13 39.58 -5.41
CA MET A 128 23.49 38.35 -5.87
C MET A 128 24.34 37.12 -5.46
N ILE A 129 25.65 37.14 -5.71
CA ILE A 129 26.57 36.05 -5.32
C ILE A 129 26.54 35.79 -3.81
N VAL A 130 26.62 36.83 -2.97
CA VAL A 130 26.55 36.68 -1.51
C VAL A 130 25.18 36.13 -1.07
N GLY A 131 24.09 36.64 -1.64
CA GLY A 131 22.73 36.12 -1.37
C GLY A 131 22.55 34.65 -1.77
N ARG A 132 23.14 34.23 -2.90
CA ARG A 132 23.16 32.85 -3.39
C ARG A 132 23.93 31.91 -2.46
N ILE A 133 25.15 32.29 -2.05
CA ILE A 133 25.97 31.49 -1.12
C ILE A 133 25.22 31.30 0.20
N ILE A 134 24.66 32.38 0.76
CA ILE A 134 23.92 32.32 2.03
C ILE A 134 22.66 31.47 1.87
N ALA A 135 21.87 31.64 0.81
CA ALA A 135 20.69 30.82 0.56
C ALA A 135 21.05 29.33 0.45
N GLY A 136 22.11 29.02 -0.30
CA GLY A 136 22.62 27.67 -0.47
C GLY A 136 23.04 27.02 0.84
N ILE A 137 23.75 27.72 1.74
CA ILE A 137 24.12 27.18 3.07
C ILE A 137 22.87 26.76 3.86
N GLY A 138 21.81 27.56 3.80
CA GLY A 138 20.53 27.23 4.41
C GLY A 138 19.88 25.97 3.83
N ASN A 139 19.77 25.89 2.50
CA ASN A 139 19.21 24.72 1.82
C ASN A 139 20.05 23.44 2.02
N GLY A 140 21.39 23.55 2.04
CA GLY A 140 22.29 22.43 2.29
C GLY A 140 22.14 21.82 3.68
N ILE A 141 21.84 22.65 4.69
CA ILE A 141 21.49 22.20 6.05
C ILE A 141 20.14 21.48 6.04
N ASN A 142 19.12 22.07 5.43
CA ASN A 142 17.76 21.55 5.37
C ASN A 142 17.69 20.19 4.64
N THR A 143 18.19 20.11 3.40
CA THR A 143 18.21 18.88 2.58
C THR A 143 19.00 17.73 3.21
N SER A 144 20.00 18.03 4.04
CA SER A 144 20.75 17.01 4.81
C SER A 144 20.06 16.58 6.11
N THR A 145 19.04 17.32 6.56
CA THR A 145 18.38 17.12 7.86
C THR A 145 16.96 16.57 7.74
N ALA A 146 16.13 17.10 6.84
CA ALA A 146 14.70 16.75 6.79
C ALA A 146 14.42 15.25 6.52
N PRO A 147 15.10 14.54 5.58
CA PRO A 147 14.86 13.12 5.37
C PRO A 147 15.29 12.26 6.58
N VAL A 148 16.29 12.73 7.33
CA VAL A 148 16.73 12.10 8.59
C VAL A 148 15.69 12.34 9.68
N TRP A 149 15.15 13.55 9.82
CA TRP A 149 14.09 13.87 10.78
C TRP A 149 12.82 13.06 10.50
N GLN A 150 12.37 12.99 9.25
CA GLN A 150 11.26 12.16 8.83
C GLN A 150 11.54 10.67 9.12
N GLY A 151 12.73 10.18 8.77
CA GLY A 151 13.14 8.81 9.03
C GLY A 151 13.15 8.44 10.53
N GLU A 152 13.68 9.32 11.37
CA GLU A 152 13.78 9.10 12.82
C GLU A 152 12.42 9.27 13.56
N THR A 153 11.49 10.07 13.03
CA THR A 153 10.13 10.27 13.59
C THR A 153 9.05 9.38 12.97
N SER A 154 9.35 8.67 11.87
CA SER A 154 8.38 7.80 11.18
C SER A 154 8.46 6.33 11.62
N LYS A 155 7.30 5.68 11.64
CA LYS A 155 7.15 4.23 11.86
C LYS A 155 7.91 3.44 10.79
N ALA A 156 8.64 2.39 11.18
CA ALA A 156 9.56 1.67 10.28
C ALA A 156 8.94 1.20 8.96
N SER A 157 7.68 0.73 8.98
CA SER A 157 6.91 0.27 7.81
C SER A 157 6.45 1.38 6.84
N TRP A 158 6.73 2.64 7.17
CA TRP A 158 6.41 3.83 6.38
C TRP A 158 7.61 4.70 6.01
N ARG A 159 8.73 4.65 6.76
CA ARG A 159 9.95 5.48 6.54
C ARG A 159 10.30 5.70 5.06
N GLY A 160 10.61 4.63 4.32
CA GLY A 160 11.00 4.74 2.91
C GLY A 160 9.90 5.28 1.99
N LYS A 161 8.62 5.09 2.30
CA LYS A 161 7.50 5.64 1.50
C LYS A 161 7.36 7.15 1.70
N LEU A 162 7.62 7.64 2.91
CA LEU A 162 7.49 9.05 3.25
C LEU A 162 8.67 9.85 2.67
N ILE A 163 9.89 9.32 2.75
CA ILE A 163 11.08 9.87 2.07
C ILE A 163 10.90 9.86 0.54
N VAL A 164 10.18 8.89 -0.03
CA VAL A 164 9.82 8.92 -1.45
C VAL A 164 8.78 10.02 -1.75
N ILE A 165 7.80 10.28 -0.88
CA ILE A 165 6.85 11.39 -1.05
C ILE A 165 7.56 12.74 -1.03
N GLU A 166 8.54 12.94 -0.14
CA GLU A 166 9.45 14.09 -0.14
C GLU A 166 10.10 14.33 -1.52
N MET A 167 10.61 13.28 -2.17
CA MET A 167 11.24 13.37 -3.49
C MET A 167 10.26 13.66 -4.64
N ILE A 168 8.95 13.37 -4.49
CA ILE A 168 7.89 13.85 -5.40
C ILE A 168 7.64 15.34 -5.18
N MET A 169 7.57 15.76 -3.91
CA MET A 169 7.28 17.14 -3.54
C MET A 169 8.39 18.10 -3.95
N ASN A 170 9.64 17.65 -3.98
CA ASN A 170 10.74 18.33 -4.70
C ASN A 170 10.41 18.60 -6.17
N ILE A 171 9.97 17.60 -6.95
CA ILE A 171 9.61 17.83 -8.35
C ILE A 171 8.34 18.69 -8.48
N ALA A 172 7.41 18.61 -7.54
CA ALA A 172 6.25 19.50 -7.51
C ALA A 172 6.66 20.98 -7.30
N GLY A 173 7.64 21.24 -6.43
CA GLY A 173 8.26 22.56 -6.26
C GLY A 173 8.98 23.06 -7.51
N PHE A 174 9.76 22.19 -8.14
CA PHE A 174 10.44 22.46 -9.42
C PHE A 174 9.46 22.76 -10.56
N SER A 175 8.35 22.02 -10.64
CA SER A 175 7.31 22.31 -11.64
C SER A 175 6.62 23.64 -11.36
N LEU A 176 6.29 23.92 -10.09
CA LEU A 176 5.67 25.16 -9.68
C LEU A 176 6.54 26.40 -9.99
N SER A 177 7.86 26.36 -9.76
CA SER A 177 8.75 27.48 -10.09
C SER A 177 8.86 27.74 -11.59
N ASN A 178 8.82 26.69 -12.43
CA ASN A 178 8.73 26.84 -13.89
C ASN A 178 7.41 27.51 -14.32
N TRP A 179 6.27 27.14 -13.73
CA TRP A 179 4.98 27.80 -14.02
C TRP A 179 4.90 29.24 -13.51
N VAL A 180 5.45 29.53 -12.32
CA VAL A 180 5.53 30.89 -11.76
C VAL A 180 6.41 31.78 -12.63
N THR A 181 7.60 31.33 -13.03
CA THR A 181 8.52 32.10 -13.90
C THR A 181 8.05 32.22 -15.35
N TYR A 182 7.18 31.34 -15.82
CA TYR A 182 6.43 31.56 -17.07
C TYR A 182 5.34 32.63 -16.88
N GLY A 183 4.51 32.52 -15.82
CA GLY A 183 3.45 33.50 -15.54
C GLY A 183 3.98 34.93 -15.35
N PHE A 184 5.10 35.11 -14.66
CA PHE A 184 5.74 36.41 -14.47
C PHE A 184 6.56 36.90 -15.68
N SER A 185 6.79 36.07 -16.71
CA SER A 185 7.46 36.52 -17.95
C SER A 185 6.63 37.48 -18.80
N PHE A 186 5.31 37.55 -18.56
CA PHE A 186 4.40 38.52 -19.17
C PHE A 186 4.40 39.89 -18.45
N VAL A 187 5.12 40.03 -17.33
CA VAL A 187 5.21 41.28 -16.55
C VAL A 187 6.49 42.03 -16.93
N ALA A 188 6.38 43.33 -17.20
CA ALA A 188 7.53 44.17 -17.53
C ALA A 188 8.31 44.62 -16.27
N GLY A 189 9.63 44.79 -16.43
CA GLY A 189 10.53 45.29 -15.38
C GLY A 189 10.84 44.29 -14.26
N SER A 190 11.53 44.76 -13.22
CA SER A 190 12.03 43.92 -12.12
C SER A 190 11.04 43.00 -11.37
N PRO A 191 9.71 43.21 -11.33
CA PRO A 191 8.79 42.22 -10.78
C PRO A 191 8.87 40.84 -11.48
N SER A 192 9.24 40.82 -12.77
CA SER A 192 9.39 39.61 -13.59
C SER A 192 10.33 38.55 -13.02
N TRP A 193 11.35 38.95 -12.26
CA TRP A 193 12.28 38.05 -11.57
C TRP A 193 12.23 38.18 -10.05
N ARG A 194 12.03 39.39 -9.51
CA ARG A 194 11.99 39.61 -8.05
C ARG A 194 10.80 38.93 -7.39
N VAL A 195 9.63 38.85 -8.03
CA VAL A 195 8.45 38.19 -7.44
C VAL A 195 8.57 36.65 -7.46
N PRO A 196 9.02 35.99 -8.55
CA PRO A 196 9.37 34.57 -8.50
C PRO A 196 10.39 34.21 -7.42
N LEU A 197 11.42 35.05 -7.18
CA LEU A 197 12.35 34.83 -6.06
C LEU A 197 11.69 35.06 -4.70
N ALA A 198 10.83 36.07 -4.55
CA ALA A 198 10.10 36.34 -3.32
C ALA A 198 9.07 35.24 -2.96
N PHE A 199 8.53 34.52 -3.95
CA PHE A 199 7.55 33.45 -3.72
C PHE A 199 8.08 32.31 -2.84
N GLN A 200 9.40 32.09 -2.77
CA GLN A 200 10.00 31.09 -1.88
C GLN A 200 9.63 31.32 -0.40
N PHE A 201 9.32 32.57 -0.01
CA PHE A 201 8.88 32.90 1.34
C PHE A 201 7.58 32.20 1.76
N LEU A 202 6.72 31.81 0.82
CA LEU A 202 5.51 31.04 1.13
C LEU A 202 5.84 29.74 1.90
N PHE A 203 6.84 29.00 1.43
CA PHE A 203 7.27 27.74 2.06
C PHE A 203 8.03 28.01 3.38
N ILE A 204 8.87 29.04 3.42
CA ILE A 204 9.56 29.50 4.63
C ILE A 204 8.57 29.84 5.75
N PHE A 205 7.49 30.57 5.44
CA PHE A 205 6.43 30.87 6.41
C PHE A 205 5.70 29.60 6.88
N ILE A 206 5.44 28.62 6.01
CA ILE A 206 4.84 27.33 6.40
C ILE A 206 5.77 26.54 7.31
N LEU A 207 7.09 26.54 7.05
CA LEU A 207 8.08 25.89 7.92
C LEU A 207 8.16 26.55 9.29
N TYR A 208 8.21 27.89 9.37
CA TYR A 208 8.13 28.61 10.65
C TYR A 208 6.78 28.42 11.37
N ALA A 209 5.68 28.26 10.63
CA ALA A 209 4.35 28.04 11.22
C ALA A 209 4.14 26.59 11.72
N THR A 210 4.91 25.62 11.23
CA THR A 210 4.75 24.19 11.58
C THR A 210 5.88 23.65 12.45
N VAL A 211 7.15 23.75 12.03
CA VAL A 211 8.31 23.10 12.67
C VAL A 211 8.48 23.41 14.17
N PRO A 212 8.27 24.65 14.67
CA PRO A 212 8.36 24.93 16.12
C PRO A 212 7.39 24.12 16.99
N TRP A 213 6.27 23.65 16.42
CA TRP A 213 5.22 22.92 17.12
C TRP A 213 5.26 21.41 16.93
N LEU A 214 6.33 20.88 16.32
CA LEU A 214 6.50 19.45 16.03
C LEU A 214 7.51 18.77 16.97
N PRO A 215 7.48 17.44 17.13
CA PRO A 215 8.43 16.70 17.97
C PRO A 215 9.87 16.74 17.43
N GLU A 216 10.83 16.69 18.35
CA GLU A 216 12.23 16.39 18.01
C GLU A 216 12.40 14.87 17.81
N SER A 217 13.47 14.47 17.13
CA SER A 217 13.81 13.05 16.90
C SER A 217 13.95 12.25 18.22
N PRO A 218 13.17 11.17 18.44
CA PRO A 218 13.31 10.30 19.61
C PRO A 218 14.70 9.64 19.68
N ARG A 219 15.23 9.22 18.53
CA ARG A 219 16.57 8.63 18.41
C ARG A 219 17.66 9.62 18.84
N TRP A 220 17.54 10.89 18.45
CA TRP A 220 18.47 11.93 18.88
C TRP A 220 18.37 12.21 20.38
N LEU A 221 17.15 12.28 20.93
CA LEU A 221 16.93 12.45 22.37
C LEU A 221 17.55 11.29 23.18
N MET A 222 17.35 10.04 22.76
CA MET A 222 18.02 8.87 23.37
C MET A 222 19.55 8.92 23.22
N ALA A 223 20.07 9.37 22.07
CA ALA A 223 21.51 9.59 21.90
C ALA A 223 22.09 10.63 22.89
N LYS A 224 21.30 11.62 23.30
CA LYS A 224 21.62 12.60 24.35
C LYS A 224 21.34 12.13 25.79
N GLY A 225 20.68 10.99 25.99
CA GLY A 225 20.24 10.51 27.30
C GLY A 225 18.92 11.11 27.80
N HIS A 226 18.19 11.85 26.96
CA HIS A 226 16.84 12.38 27.26
C HIS A 226 15.76 11.31 27.01
N VAL A 227 15.89 10.16 27.70
CA VAL A 227 15.08 8.96 27.45
C VAL A 227 13.60 9.21 27.70
N GLU A 228 13.21 9.80 28.84
CA GLU A 228 11.79 10.11 29.14
C GLU A 228 11.10 10.99 28.09
N GLU A 229 11.84 11.95 27.50
CA GLU A 229 11.28 12.84 26.47
C GLU A 229 11.12 12.09 25.15
N ALA A 230 12.08 11.22 24.82
CA ALA A 230 11.98 10.35 23.65
C ALA A 230 10.82 9.36 23.75
N GLU A 231 10.65 8.70 24.91
CA GLU A 231 9.58 7.72 25.15
C GLU A 231 8.19 8.35 25.10
N ARG A 232 8.02 9.56 25.66
CA ARG A 232 6.79 10.35 25.49
C ARG A 232 6.51 10.66 24.03
N ILE A 233 7.52 11.02 23.23
CA ILE A 233 7.35 11.27 21.80
C ILE A 233 7.05 9.99 21.01
N LEU A 234 7.61 8.83 21.38
CA LEU A 234 7.24 7.55 20.77
C LEU A 234 5.79 7.20 21.07
N ALA A 235 5.34 7.36 22.32
CA ALA A 235 3.95 7.19 22.72
C ALA A 235 3.00 8.14 21.97
N ASP A 236 3.35 9.43 21.88
CA ASP A 236 2.61 10.44 21.10
C ASP A 236 2.57 10.12 19.59
N LEU A 237 3.64 9.56 18.99
CA LEU A 237 3.69 9.16 17.58
C LEU A 237 2.95 7.85 17.29
N GLU A 238 2.84 6.95 18.27
CA GLU A 238 2.05 5.73 18.16
C GLU A 238 0.56 5.96 18.48
N ALA A 239 0.25 6.96 19.32
CA ALA A 239 -1.02 7.17 20.01
C ALA A 239 -1.38 6.04 20.99
N THR A 240 -0.44 5.72 21.88
CA THR A 240 -0.63 4.85 23.04
C THR A 240 0.01 5.50 24.29
N ASP A 241 0.02 4.80 25.43
CA ASP A 241 0.66 5.29 26.66
C ASP A 241 2.18 5.02 26.68
N VAL A 242 2.92 5.71 27.55
CA VAL A 242 4.38 5.55 27.70
C VAL A 242 4.71 4.16 28.26
N ASP A 243 3.85 3.64 29.14
CA ASP A 243 3.98 2.32 29.78
C ASP A 243 3.53 1.14 28.87
N ASP A 244 3.18 1.40 27.60
CA ASP A 244 2.82 0.34 26.64
C ASP A 244 4.05 -0.55 26.35
N PRO A 245 3.95 -1.89 26.48
CA PRO A 245 5.06 -2.80 26.20
C PRO A 245 5.67 -2.65 24.79
N PHE A 246 4.92 -2.17 23.80
CA PHE A 246 5.43 -1.84 22.47
C PHE A 246 6.37 -0.63 22.50
N ILE A 247 6.05 0.42 23.26
CA ILE A 247 6.89 1.61 23.42
C ILE A 247 8.15 1.26 24.22
N ILE A 248 8.01 0.48 25.29
CA ILE A 248 9.13 0.02 26.12
C ILE A 248 10.12 -0.82 25.28
N THR A 249 9.62 -1.72 24.42
CA THR A 249 10.47 -2.52 23.51
C THR A 249 11.14 -1.63 22.46
N GLN A 250 10.36 -0.78 21.77
CA GLN A 250 10.88 0.14 20.77
C GLN A 250 11.92 1.13 21.33
N SER A 251 11.76 1.55 22.58
CA SER A 251 12.73 2.37 23.30
C SER A 251 14.03 1.61 23.54
N LYS A 252 13.96 0.38 24.05
CA LYS A 252 15.13 -0.49 24.28
C LYS A 252 15.89 -0.78 22.99
N ASP A 253 15.18 -1.07 21.89
CA ASP A 253 15.78 -1.29 20.57
C ASP A 253 16.58 -0.07 20.07
N ILE A 254 16.00 1.13 20.21
CA ILE A 254 16.64 2.38 19.80
C ILE A 254 17.83 2.70 20.73
N GLN A 255 17.70 2.49 22.04
CA GLN A 255 18.79 2.66 23.01
C GLN A 255 19.95 1.70 22.72
N TRP A 256 19.68 0.43 22.44
CA TRP A 256 20.69 -0.56 22.05
C TRP A 256 21.40 -0.16 20.77
N ALA A 257 20.67 0.21 19.71
CA ALA A 257 21.26 0.64 18.45
C ALA A 257 22.11 1.91 18.61
N VAL A 258 21.65 2.88 19.41
CA VAL A 258 22.38 4.11 19.76
C VAL A 258 23.66 3.81 20.55
N GLN A 259 23.62 2.85 21.47
CA GLN A 259 24.78 2.47 22.27
C GLN A 259 25.80 1.70 21.41
N TYR A 260 25.35 0.73 20.61
CA TYR A 260 26.17 0.03 19.64
C TYR A 260 26.87 0.99 18.67
N GLU A 261 26.17 2.01 18.16
CA GLU A 261 26.75 3.04 17.29
C GLU A 261 27.77 3.95 18.01
N LYS A 262 27.63 4.19 19.32
CA LYS A 262 28.63 4.91 20.13
C LYS A 262 29.89 4.07 20.33
N ASP A 263 29.75 2.81 20.70
CA ASP A 263 30.86 1.91 21.02
C ASP A 263 31.69 1.54 19.79
N HIS A 264 31.06 1.49 18.61
CA HIS A 264 31.71 1.20 17.32
C HIS A 264 31.97 2.48 16.48
N ALA A 265 31.97 3.67 17.10
CA ALA A 265 32.12 4.96 16.42
C ALA A 265 33.56 5.23 15.92
N VAL A 266 33.90 4.74 14.72
CA VAL A 266 35.21 5.00 14.11
C VAL A 266 35.42 6.51 13.85
N ARG A 267 36.59 7.04 14.25
CA ARG A 267 36.99 8.44 14.02
C ARG A 267 37.55 8.62 12.61
N TRP A 268 37.27 9.78 12.01
CA TRP A 268 37.75 10.14 10.66
C TRP A 268 39.26 10.02 10.47
N ARG A 269 40.07 10.37 11.49
CA ARG A 269 41.53 10.25 11.44
C ARG A 269 42.01 8.80 11.36
N ASP A 270 41.25 7.85 11.90
CA ASP A 270 41.63 6.43 11.94
C ASP A 270 41.17 5.69 10.68
N LEU A 271 40.03 6.10 10.10
CA LEU A 271 39.62 5.72 8.74
C LEU A 271 40.65 6.17 7.70
N LEU A 272 40.99 7.47 7.68
CA LEU A 272 41.90 8.05 6.69
C LEU A 272 43.37 7.60 6.87
N ARG A 273 43.74 7.03 8.02
CA ARG A 273 45.05 6.42 8.27
C ARG A 273 45.12 4.93 7.93
N GLY A 274 44.04 4.34 7.40
CA GLY A 274 44.07 2.99 6.82
C GLY A 274 44.46 1.89 7.81
N ARG A 275 43.96 1.96 9.06
CA ARG A 275 44.16 0.88 10.06
C ARG A 275 43.42 -0.41 9.65
N SER A 276 44.06 -1.17 8.78
CA SER A 276 43.71 -2.55 8.46
C SER A 276 44.39 -3.48 9.47
N GLY A 277 43.58 -4.28 10.16
CA GLY A 277 43.98 -5.36 11.06
C GLY A 277 42.76 -6.26 11.26
N ASP A 278 42.82 -7.25 12.15
CA ASP A 278 41.81 -8.33 12.25
C ASP A 278 40.40 -7.88 12.67
N GLN A 279 40.21 -6.59 13.00
CA GLN A 279 38.92 -5.95 13.27
C GLN A 279 38.47 -4.96 12.17
N GLY A 280 39.15 -4.90 11.03
CA GLY A 280 38.90 -3.97 9.91
C GLY A 280 37.66 -4.25 9.05
N GLY A 281 36.64 -4.91 9.60
CA GLY A 281 35.47 -5.38 8.86
C GLY A 281 34.56 -4.28 8.29
N THR A 282 33.69 -4.66 7.34
CA THR A 282 32.68 -3.84 6.64
C THR A 282 33.17 -2.91 5.50
N HIS A 283 34.47 -2.84 5.21
CA HIS A 283 35.03 -2.06 4.08
C HIS A 283 34.51 -0.61 3.98
N THR A 284 34.35 0.08 5.12
CA THR A 284 33.64 1.37 5.28
C THR A 284 33.92 2.41 4.18
N ILE A 285 35.18 2.63 3.81
CA ILE A 285 35.57 3.64 2.81
C ILE A 285 34.95 3.32 1.43
N ARG A 286 34.92 2.03 1.03
CA ARG A 286 34.34 1.61 -0.24
C ARG A 286 32.83 1.88 -0.29
N ARG A 287 32.11 1.66 0.82
CA ARG A 287 30.67 1.94 0.93
C ARG A 287 30.37 3.42 0.79
N VAL A 288 31.15 4.26 1.49
CA VAL A 288 31.05 5.71 1.40
C VAL A 288 31.32 6.18 -0.04
N ILE A 289 32.38 5.69 -0.69
CA ILE A 289 32.70 6.01 -2.09
C ILE A 289 31.57 5.57 -3.04
N LEU A 290 30.97 4.39 -2.86
CA LEU A 290 29.86 3.94 -3.71
C LEU A 290 28.62 4.84 -3.55
N GLY A 291 28.27 5.25 -2.33
CA GLY A 291 27.16 6.19 -2.08
C GLY A 291 27.43 7.62 -2.58
N MET A 292 28.66 8.12 -2.42
CA MET A 292 29.09 9.37 -3.05
C MET A 292 29.01 9.26 -4.59
N GLY A 293 29.42 8.13 -5.15
CA GLY A 293 29.39 7.87 -6.59
C GLY A 293 27.98 7.83 -7.20
N THR A 294 26.95 7.31 -6.51
CA THR A 294 25.57 7.42 -7.04
C THR A 294 25.12 8.87 -7.14
N GLN A 295 25.47 9.70 -6.14
CA GLN A 295 25.15 11.12 -6.12
C GLN A 295 25.92 11.90 -7.20
N ALA A 296 27.20 11.58 -7.43
CA ALA A 296 27.98 12.13 -8.55
C ALA A 296 27.38 11.77 -9.91
N MET A 297 27.04 10.49 -10.14
CA MET A 297 26.43 10.03 -11.40
C MET A 297 25.05 10.63 -11.65
N GLN A 298 24.25 10.92 -10.61
CA GLN A 298 22.98 11.63 -10.75
C GLN A 298 23.19 12.98 -11.45
N GLN A 299 24.12 13.79 -10.95
CA GLN A 299 24.40 15.13 -11.47
C GLN A 299 25.07 15.08 -12.85
N LEU A 300 26.14 14.27 -12.96
CA LEU A 300 26.89 14.08 -14.21
C LEU A 300 26.10 13.33 -15.31
N SER A 301 24.89 12.85 -15.04
CA SER A 301 23.96 12.40 -16.09
C SER A 301 23.47 13.56 -16.98
N GLY A 302 23.76 14.81 -16.59
CA GLY A 302 23.41 16.02 -17.33
C GLY A 302 22.09 16.64 -16.89
N ILE A 303 21.57 16.31 -15.70
CA ILE A 303 20.26 16.80 -15.24
C ILE A 303 20.22 18.33 -15.12
N ASN A 304 21.27 18.98 -14.62
CA ASN A 304 21.25 20.43 -14.39
C ASN A 304 21.35 21.27 -15.67
N VAL A 305 21.88 20.70 -16.75
CA VAL A 305 21.77 21.27 -18.11
C VAL A 305 20.31 21.50 -18.47
N THR A 306 19.42 20.60 -18.04
CA THR A 306 17.98 20.71 -18.27
C THR A 306 17.23 21.41 -17.12
N SER A 307 17.50 21.11 -15.85
CA SER A 307 16.71 21.72 -14.76
C SER A 307 17.03 23.20 -14.52
N TYR A 308 18.30 23.61 -14.65
CA TYR A 308 18.70 25.02 -14.49
C TYR A 308 18.73 25.79 -15.81
N TYR A 309 18.84 25.11 -16.97
CA TYR A 309 19.06 25.79 -18.27
C TYR A 309 18.19 25.33 -19.45
N LEU A 310 17.15 24.50 -19.29
CA LEU A 310 16.28 24.12 -20.43
C LEU A 310 15.71 25.32 -21.21
N PRO A 311 15.28 26.46 -20.59
CA PRO A 311 14.90 27.64 -21.35
C PRO A 311 16.06 28.21 -22.18
N THR A 312 17.27 28.32 -21.62
CA THR A 312 18.49 28.77 -22.32
C THR A 312 18.84 27.84 -23.48
N VAL A 313 18.88 26.52 -23.24
CA VAL A 313 19.13 25.48 -24.24
C VAL A 313 18.14 25.55 -25.41
N LEU A 314 16.85 25.78 -25.13
CA LEU A 314 15.82 25.90 -26.16
C LEU A 314 15.92 27.21 -26.96
N ILE A 315 16.50 28.28 -26.39
CA ILE A 315 16.75 29.54 -27.09
C ILE A 315 18.05 29.43 -27.91
N GLU A 316 19.16 29.06 -27.28
CA GLU A 316 20.51 29.12 -27.86
C GLU A 316 20.85 27.94 -28.78
N SER A 317 20.41 26.72 -28.47
CA SER A 317 20.74 25.50 -29.23
C SER A 317 19.57 24.92 -30.05
N VAL A 318 18.40 25.57 -30.01
CA VAL A 318 17.20 25.15 -30.75
C VAL A 318 16.48 26.33 -31.44
N GLY A 319 16.90 27.57 -31.17
CA GLY A 319 16.41 28.78 -31.86
C GLY A 319 14.97 29.20 -31.51
N LEU A 320 14.41 28.74 -30.38
CA LEU A 320 13.03 29.09 -29.99
C LEU A 320 12.93 30.48 -29.37
N THR A 321 11.75 31.09 -29.49
CA THR A 321 11.45 32.35 -28.80
C THR A 321 11.36 32.13 -27.28
N ASN A 322 11.75 33.16 -26.51
CA ASN A 322 11.83 33.11 -25.03
C ASN A 322 10.53 32.59 -24.39
N ASN A 323 9.37 33.08 -24.84
CA ASN A 323 8.06 32.67 -24.33
C ASN A 323 7.77 31.18 -24.62
N LEU A 324 8.12 30.69 -25.81
CA LEU A 324 7.91 29.28 -26.18
C LEU A 324 8.88 28.36 -25.42
N ALA A 325 10.13 28.77 -25.23
CA ALA A 325 11.12 28.05 -24.44
C ALA A 325 10.68 27.90 -22.96
N ARG A 326 10.19 28.98 -22.34
CA ARG A 326 9.61 28.95 -20.98
C ARG A 326 8.38 28.05 -20.90
N LEU A 327 7.44 28.16 -21.85
CA LEU A 327 6.24 27.31 -21.89
C LEU A 327 6.60 25.83 -22.01
N LEU A 328 7.52 25.48 -22.91
CA LEU A 328 7.98 24.10 -23.08
C LEU A 328 8.71 23.57 -21.84
N ALA A 329 9.50 24.39 -21.14
CA ALA A 329 10.11 24.01 -19.86
C ALA A 329 9.06 23.75 -18.77
N ALA A 330 8.01 24.58 -18.68
CA ALA A 330 6.89 24.38 -17.76
C ALA A 330 6.04 23.15 -18.08
N CYS A 331 5.82 22.84 -19.37
CA CYS A 331 5.21 21.57 -19.79
C CYS A 331 6.11 20.37 -19.50
N ASN A 332 7.43 20.50 -19.67
CA ASN A 332 8.38 19.41 -19.44
C ASN A 332 8.55 19.09 -17.94
N SER A 333 8.50 20.09 -17.05
CA SER A 333 8.53 19.86 -15.61
C SER A 333 7.28 19.12 -15.10
N VAL A 334 6.11 19.33 -15.72
CA VAL A 334 4.89 18.53 -15.45
C VAL A 334 5.03 17.10 -15.97
N SER A 335 5.64 16.91 -17.16
CA SER A 335 6.00 15.56 -17.67
C SER A 335 6.89 14.84 -16.66
N TYR A 336 7.96 15.49 -16.22
CA TYR A 336 8.89 14.97 -15.21
C TYR A 336 8.19 14.56 -13.91
N LEU A 337 7.31 15.41 -13.38
CA LEU A 337 6.48 15.11 -12.20
C LEU A 337 5.66 13.83 -12.40
N LEU A 338 4.92 13.72 -13.51
CA LEU A 338 4.07 12.56 -13.81
C LEU A 338 4.87 11.26 -13.95
N PHE A 339 6.00 11.29 -14.65
CA PHE A 339 6.82 10.08 -14.87
C PHE A 339 7.63 9.67 -13.63
N SER A 340 7.98 10.60 -12.73
CA SER A 340 8.62 10.26 -11.44
C SER A 340 7.75 9.30 -10.59
N LEU A 341 6.43 9.43 -10.66
CA LEU A 341 5.47 8.55 -9.96
C LEU A 341 5.59 7.08 -10.41
N ILE A 342 6.09 6.81 -11.62
CA ILE A 342 6.24 5.46 -12.17
C ILE A 342 7.48 4.74 -11.61
N GLY A 343 8.53 5.47 -11.21
CA GLY A 343 9.70 4.87 -10.55
C GLY A 343 9.35 4.20 -9.21
N ILE A 344 8.40 4.78 -8.47
CA ILE A 344 8.02 4.42 -7.09
C ILE A 344 7.59 2.96 -6.92
N PRO A 345 6.55 2.44 -7.60
CA PRO A 345 6.14 1.03 -7.45
C PRO A 345 7.17 0.03 -8.02
N ASN A 346 8.19 0.51 -8.73
CA ASN A 346 9.18 -0.30 -9.42
C ASN A 346 10.55 -0.35 -8.72
N VAL A 347 10.84 0.54 -7.75
CA VAL A 347 12.13 0.58 -7.03
C VAL A 347 12.47 -0.72 -6.29
N GLU A 348 11.46 -1.38 -5.72
CA GLU A 348 11.56 -2.70 -5.09
C GLU A 348 11.42 -3.88 -6.06
N ARG A 349 11.14 -3.62 -7.35
CA ARG A 349 10.72 -4.62 -8.33
C ARG A 349 11.74 -4.85 -9.44
N TRP A 350 12.40 -3.78 -9.90
CA TRP A 350 13.47 -3.83 -10.88
C TRP A 350 14.85 -3.82 -10.22
N GLY A 351 14.96 -3.14 -9.08
CA GLY A 351 16.18 -3.02 -8.29
C GLY A 351 17.02 -1.79 -8.64
N ARG A 352 17.72 -1.25 -7.64
CA ARG A 352 18.47 0.01 -7.70
C ARG A 352 19.52 -0.05 -8.81
N ARG A 353 20.28 -1.15 -8.88
CA ARG A 353 21.35 -1.36 -9.87
C ARG A 353 20.80 -1.36 -11.30
N LYS A 354 19.68 -2.06 -11.55
CA LYS A 354 19.07 -2.08 -12.90
C LYS A 354 18.45 -0.75 -13.29
N MET A 355 17.84 -0.05 -12.35
CA MET A 355 17.20 1.25 -12.62
C MET A 355 18.22 2.32 -12.99
N MET A 356 19.38 2.37 -12.33
CA MET A 356 20.49 3.23 -12.76
C MET A 356 20.99 2.89 -14.17
N MET A 357 21.17 1.59 -14.50
CA MET A 357 21.60 1.19 -15.85
C MET A 357 20.55 1.49 -16.93
N TYR A 358 19.26 1.26 -16.67
CA TYR A 358 18.19 1.57 -17.63
C TYR A 358 17.98 3.06 -17.83
N ALA A 359 18.08 3.87 -16.76
CA ALA A 359 18.01 5.31 -16.85
C ALA A 359 19.21 5.86 -17.65
N ALA A 360 20.44 5.45 -17.32
CA ALA A 360 21.64 5.80 -18.05
C ALA A 360 21.57 5.41 -19.54
N ALA A 361 21.08 4.21 -19.87
CA ALA A 361 20.91 3.77 -21.26
C ALA A 361 19.86 4.60 -22.02
N GLY A 362 18.73 4.92 -21.38
CA GLY A 362 17.69 5.77 -21.96
C GLY A 362 18.15 7.22 -22.15
N GLN A 363 18.86 7.79 -21.17
CA GLN A 363 19.45 9.13 -21.26
C GLN A 363 20.58 9.19 -22.29
N PHE A 364 21.43 8.17 -22.39
CA PHE A 364 22.44 8.06 -23.45
C PHE A 364 21.79 8.09 -24.83
N PHE A 365 20.70 7.33 -25.03
CA PHE A 365 19.93 7.37 -26.27
C PHE A 365 19.33 8.77 -26.51
N CYS A 366 18.65 9.37 -25.52
CA CYS A 366 18.09 10.72 -25.65
C CYS A 366 19.16 11.76 -25.99
N TYR A 367 20.28 11.82 -25.24
CA TYR A 367 21.35 12.77 -25.51
C TYR A 367 22.04 12.52 -26.86
N THR A 368 22.14 11.27 -27.32
CA THR A 368 22.66 10.95 -28.66
C THR A 368 21.76 11.53 -29.75
N ILE A 369 20.43 11.36 -29.64
CA ILE A 369 19.50 11.93 -30.62
C ILE A 369 19.43 13.47 -30.51
N ILE A 370 19.46 14.04 -29.29
CA ILE A 370 19.56 15.50 -29.07
C ILE A 370 20.81 16.06 -29.77
N THR A 371 21.98 15.41 -29.59
CA THR A 371 23.24 15.81 -30.24
C THR A 371 23.12 15.79 -31.76
N ILE A 372 22.49 14.76 -32.33
CA ILE A 372 22.28 14.63 -33.78
C ILE A 372 21.30 15.70 -34.30
N CYS A 373 20.17 15.91 -33.61
CA CYS A 373 19.19 16.93 -33.96
C CYS A 373 19.78 18.36 -33.91
N ILE A 374 20.54 18.69 -32.86
CA ILE A 374 21.18 20.00 -32.71
C ILE A 374 22.28 20.15 -33.77
N ARG A 375 23.10 19.12 -34.03
CA ARG A 375 24.09 19.12 -35.12
C ARG A 375 23.47 19.43 -36.49
N TYR A 376 22.27 18.94 -36.79
CA TYR A 376 21.56 19.25 -38.05
C TYR A 376 20.66 20.50 -37.98
N ASN A 377 20.47 21.10 -36.82
CA ASN A 377 19.90 22.45 -36.67
C ASN A 377 20.99 23.52 -36.91
N GLU A 378 22.23 23.24 -36.50
CA GLU A 378 23.43 24.08 -36.66
C GLU A 378 24.17 23.86 -38.01
N ASP A 379 23.51 23.41 -39.09
CA ASP A 379 24.15 23.24 -40.42
C ASP A 379 23.54 24.18 -41.47
N ASP A 380 24.25 25.27 -41.76
CA ASP A 380 23.87 26.34 -42.71
C ASP A 380 23.56 25.88 -44.15
N ARG A 381 23.73 24.59 -44.46
CA ARG A 381 23.51 23.97 -45.78
C ARG A 381 22.12 23.37 -45.94
N LEU A 382 21.34 23.29 -44.87
CA LEU A 382 19.97 22.75 -44.90
C LEU A 382 18.95 23.84 -45.26
N SER A 383 17.69 23.42 -45.39
CA SER A 383 16.56 24.34 -45.54
C SER A 383 15.93 24.60 -44.17
N ARG A 384 15.49 25.84 -43.91
CA ARG A 384 14.72 26.22 -42.70
C ARG A 384 13.59 25.26 -42.32
N THR A 385 12.89 24.72 -43.31
CA THR A 385 11.82 23.72 -43.08
C THR A 385 12.34 22.40 -42.47
N THR A 386 13.59 22.06 -42.78
CA THR A 386 14.31 20.90 -42.25
C THR A 386 14.97 21.23 -40.90
N GLU A 387 15.59 22.41 -40.76
CA GLU A 387 16.13 22.92 -39.47
C GLU A 387 15.05 22.92 -38.38
N GLU A 388 13.86 23.45 -38.69
CA GLU A 388 12.68 23.44 -37.81
C GLU A 388 12.22 22.02 -37.44
N SER A 389 12.40 21.06 -38.35
CA SER A 389 11.98 19.68 -38.14
C SER A 389 12.94 18.95 -37.19
N TRP A 390 14.25 19.19 -37.31
CA TRP A 390 15.24 18.71 -36.34
C TRP A 390 15.09 19.37 -34.96
N ALA A 391 14.76 20.68 -34.92
CA ALA A 391 14.43 21.40 -33.69
C ALA A 391 13.21 20.79 -32.97
N LYS A 392 12.12 20.51 -33.70
CA LYS A 392 10.94 19.81 -33.15
C LYS A 392 11.29 18.40 -32.67
N GLY A 393 12.25 17.75 -33.32
CA GLY A 393 12.85 16.49 -32.88
C GLY A 393 13.56 16.58 -31.53
N SER A 394 14.51 17.50 -31.34
CA SER A 394 15.29 17.60 -30.09
C SER A 394 14.40 17.82 -28.86
N ILE A 395 13.37 18.66 -28.98
CA ILE A 395 12.38 18.92 -27.92
C ILE A 395 11.73 17.62 -27.41
N ALA A 396 11.32 16.72 -28.31
CA ALA A 396 10.70 15.45 -27.93
C ALA A 396 11.66 14.55 -27.12
N PHE A 397 12.96 14.59 -27.43
CA PHE A 397 13.98 13.84 -26.67
C PHE A 397 14.37 14.52 -25.35
N PHE A 398 14.28 15.85 -25.23
CA PHE A 398 14.36 16.55 -23.92
C PHE A 398 13.17 16.19 -23.00
N PHE A 399 12.00 15.88 -23.55
CA PHE A 399 10.88 15.33 -22.77
C PHE A 399 11.13 13.87 -22.37
N LEU A 400 11.56 13.02 -23.32
CA LEU A 400 11.87 11.61 -23.05
C LEU A 400 13.04 11.44 -22.06
N TYR A 401 14.00 12.36 -22.04
CA TYR A 401 15.11 12.40 -21.07
C TYR A 401 14.61 12.44 -19.61
N TYR A 402 13.66 13.32 -19.28
CA TYR A 402 13.09 13.39 -17.93
C TYR A 402 12.29 12.12 -17.54
N VAL A 403 11.74 11.38 -18.51
CA VAL A 403 11.10 10.07 -18.24
C VAL A 403 12.12 9.10 -17.65
N PHE A 404 13.30 8.97 -18.29
CA PHE A 404 14.36 8.07 -17.82
C PHE A 404 14.99 8.55 -16.51
N PHE A 405 15.25 9.85 -16.35
CA PHE A 405 15.77 10.39 -15.10
C PHE A 405 14.79 10.18 -13.93
N GLY A 406 13.51 10.52 -14.09
CA GLY A 406 12.48 10.37 -13.06
C GLY A 406 12.19 8.92 -12.67
N ILE A 407 12.32 7.97 -13.60
CA ILE A 407 12.15 6.55 -13.31
C ILE A 407 13.30 5.97 -12.49
N GLY A 408 14.55 6.39 -12.73
CA GLY A 408 15.74 5.78 -12.09
C GLY A 408 16.53 6.74 -11.21
N TRP A 409 17.13 7.76 -11.81
CA TRP A 409 18.10 8.64 -11.13
C TRP A 409 17.50 9.62 -10.13
N GLN A 410 16.21 9.94 -10.15
CA GLN A 410 15.64 10.80 -9.09
C GLN A 410 15.73 10.13 -7.72
N GLY A 411 15.15 8.93 -7.54
CA GLY A 411 15.01 8.31 -6.22
C GLY A 411 16.23 7.50 -5.75
N VAL A 412 16.88 6.75 -6.65
CA VAL A 412 17.91 5.77 -6.26
C VAL A 412 19.15 6.40 -5.59
N PRO A 413 19.73 7.52 -6.08
CA PRO A 413 20.93 8.13 -5.50
C PRO A 413 20.78 8.71 -4.10
N TRP A 414 19.56 9.04 -3.67
CA TRP A 414 19.26 9.47 -2.31
C TRP A 414 19.04 8.29 -1.35
N LEU A 415 18.45 7.20 -1.85
CA LEU A 415 18.27 5.96 -1.07
C LEU A 415 19.59 5.20 -0.87
N TYR A 416 20.37 5.02 -1.94
CA TYR A 416 21.54 4.13 -1.97
C TYR A 416 22.61 4.43 -0.90
N PRO A 417 22.97 5.70 -0.58
CA PRO A 417 23.88 6.02 0.53
C PRO A 417 23.35 5.61 1.90
N THR A 418 22.03 5.59 2.10
CA THR A 418 21.42 5.16 3.38
C THR A 418 21.37 3.63 3.51
N GLU A 419 21.22 2.94 2.38
CA GLU A 419 21.18 1.47 2.27
C GLU A 419 22.58 0.84 2.38
N ILE A 420 23.61 1.42 1.73
CA ILE A 420 24.95 0.81 1.66
C ILE A 420 25.86 1.14 2.85
N ASN A 421 25.61 2.20 3.61
CA ASN A 421 26.44 2.54 4.77
C ASN A 421 26.02 1.77 6.03
N SER A 422 27.01 1.25 6.76
CA SER A 422 26.83 0.55 8.03
C SER A 422 26.30 1.50 9.11
N MET A 423 25.68 0.95 10.16
CA MET A 423 24.88 1.75 11.12
C MET A 423 25.64 2.97 11.69
N ALA A 424 26.84 2.76 12.24
CA ALA A 424 27.68 3.80 12.84
C ALA A 424 28.21 4.88 11.85
N MET A 425 28.00 4.69 10.54
CA MET A 425 28.42 5.60 9.48
C MET A 425 27.26 6.11 8.62
N ARG A 426 26.01 5.69 8.85
CA ARG A 426 24.86 6.03 7.99
C ARG A 426 24.65 7.53 7.82
N THR A 427 24.57 8.30 8.91
CA THR A 427 24.38 9.76 8.88
C THR A 427 25.55 10.49 8.21
N LYS A 428 26.79 10.08 8.51
CA LYS A 428 28.02 10.63 7.94
C LYS A 428 28.13 10.36 6.43
N GLY A 429 27.82 9.14 6.01
CA GLY A 429 27.84 8.70 4.61
C GLY A 429 26.71 9.32 3.79
N ALA A 430 25.53 9.53 4.39
CA ALA A 430 24.44 10.28 3.78
C ALA A 430 24.84 11.76 3.55
N ALA A 431 25.36 12.44 4.58
CA ALA A 431 25.80 13.83 4.46
C ALA A 431 26.96 14.03 3.46
N LEU A 432 27.93 13.10 3.39
CA LEU A 432 28.94 13.10 2.32
C LEU A 432 28.34 12.81 0.93
N GLY A 433 27.31 11.96 0.85
CA GLY A 433 26.53 11.78 -0.38
C GLY A 433 25.88 13.08 -0.83
N THR A 434 25.18 13.78 0.06
CA THR A 434 24.57 15.10 -0.20
C THR A 434 25.61 16.16 -0.59
N ALA A 435 26.75 16.22 0.11
CA ALA A 435 27.85 17.10 -0.30
C ALA A 435 28.40 16.74 -1.70
N THR A 436 28.53 15.45 -2.02
CA THR A 436 28.95 15.01 -3.36
C THR A 436 27.93 15.39 -4.43
N ASN A 437 26.64 15.32 -4.12
CA ASN A 437 25.57 15.83 -4.98
C ASN A 437 25.81 17.31 -5.29
N TRP A 438 25.95 18.16 -4.27
CA TRP A 438 26.09 19.60 -4.44
C TRP A 438 27.36 20.04 -5.18
N ILE A 439 28.52 19.41 -4.96
CA ILE A 439 29.75 19.81 -5.66
C ILE A 439 29.78 19.38 -7.14
N PHE A 440 29.13 18.26 -7.49
CA PHE A 440 28.94 17.90 -8.91
C PHE A 440 27.76 18.66 -9.55
N ASN A 441 26.77 19.10 -8.78
CA ASN A 441 25.75 20.02 -9.25
C ASN A 441 26.38 21.35 -9.70
N PHE A 442 27.15 22.00 -8.79
CA PHE A 442 27.97 23.18 -9.10
C PHE A 442 28.74 23.03 -10.40
N MET A 443 29.49 21.92 -10.55
CA MET A 443 30.30 21.66 -11.74
C MET A 443 29.48 21.64 -13.04
N VAL A 444 28.31 20.98 -13.04
CA VAL A 444 27.46 20.88 -14.24
C VAL A 444 26.80 22.23 -14.57
N VAL A 445 26.33 22.98 -13.56
CA VAL A 445 25.75 24.31 -13.76
C VAL A 445 26.80 25.28 -14.30
N GLU A 446 28.01 25.29 -13.71
CA GLU A 446 29.10 26.20 -14.07
C GLU A 446 29.59 26.02 -15.51
N ILE A 447 29.72 24.78 -15.98
CA ILE A 447 30.22 24.53 -17.34
C ILE A 447 29.15 24.66 -18.43
N THR A 448 27.87 24.82 -18.09
CA THR A 448 26.78 24.71 -19.09
C THR A 448 26.72 25.88 -20.07
N PRO A 449 26.49 27.15 -19.67
CA PRO A 449 26.47 28.27 -20.63
C PRO A 449 27.82 28.48 -21.37
N PRO A 450 29.00 28.39 -20.72
CA PRO A 450 30.28 28.40 -21.44
C PRO A 450 30.45 27.21 -22.40
N GLY A 451 29.95 26.03 -22.04
CA GLY A 451 30.00 24.83 -22.87
C GLY A 451 29.13 24.93 -24.12
N ILE A 452 27.88 25.40 -23.98
CA ILE A 452 26.97 25.64 -25.11
C ILE A 452 27.60 26.67 -26.07
N SER A 453 28.05 27.82 -25.57
CA SER A 453 28.59 28.90 -26.40
C SER A 453 29.94 28.59 -27.06
N SER A 454 30.77 27.71 -26.50
CA SER A 454 32.09 27.37 -27.05
C SER A 454 32.18 26.02 -27.79
N LEU A 455 31.31 25.07 -27.49
CA LEU A 455 31.31 23.72 -28.08
C LEU A 455 30.06 23.42 -28.92
N GLN A 456 28.99 24.22 -28.81
CA GLN A 456 27.75 24.09 -29.57
C GLN A 456 27.17 22.66 -29.47
N TRP A 457 26.70 22.05 -30.56
CA TRP A 457 26.29 20.63 -30.60
C TRP A 457 27.27 19.65 -29.92
N ARG A 458 28.58 19.93 -29.89
CA ARG A 458 29.59 19.04 -29.30
C ARG A 458 29.52 18.99 -27.78
N PHE A 459 28.94 20.00 -27.12
CA PHE A 459 28.72 19.99 -25.68
C PHE A 459 27.91 18.76 -25.24
N TYR A 460 26.88 18.39 -26.03
CA TYR A 460 25.98 17.28 -25.71
C TYR A 460 26.65 15.89 -25.81
N ILE A 461 27.79 15.78 -26.51
CA ILE A 461 28.61 14.56 -26.54
C ILE A 461 29.15 14.22 -25.14
N ILE A 462 29.44 15.22 -24.29
CA ILE A 462 29.93 15.02 -22.93
C ILE A 462 28.92 14.19 -22.12
N TRP A 463 27.64 14.56 -22.20
CA TRP A 463 26.55 13.85 -21.52
C TRP A 463 26.26 12.49 -22.15
N CYS A 464 26.46 12.33 -23.47
CA CYS A 464 26.44 11.00 -24.10
C CYS A 464 27.51 10.08 -23.50
N VAL A 465 28.77 10.54 -23.43
CA VAL A 465 29.89 9.75 -22.92
C VAL A 465 29.73 9.42 -21.44
N PHE A 466 29.28 10.36 -20.61
CA PHE A 466 29.02 10.10 -19.19
C PHE A 466 27.89 9.06 -18.99
N ASN A 467 26.73 9.25 -19.62
CA ASN A 467 25.62 8.30 -19.49
C ASN A 467 26.00 6.91 -20.04
N PHE A 468 26.75 6.83 -21.14
CA PHE A 468 27.29 5.57 -21.63
C PHE A 468 28.26 4.93 -20.62
N ALA A 469 29.17 5.70 -20.01
CA ALA A 469 30.15 5.22 -19.04
C ALA A 469 29.56 4.79 -17.69
N PHE A 470 28.40 5.33 -17.29
CA PHE A 470 27.72 4.88 -16.07
C PHE A 470 27.16 3.46 -16.19
N ILE A 471 26.82 3.00 -17.40
CA ILE A 471 26.35 1.63 -17.63
C ILE A 471 27.43 0.60 -17.20
N PRO A 472 28.68 0.60 -17.71
CA PRO A 472 29.72 -0.29 -17.23
C PRO A 472 30.14 0.01 -15.78
N ILE A 473 30.13 1.26 -15.30
CA ILE A 473 30.49 1.55 -13.89
C ILE A 473 29.49 0.89 -12.92
N VAL A 474 28.18 1.08 -13.13
CA VAL A 474 27.13 0.44 -12.35
C VAL A 474 27.11 -1.08 -12.57
N TYR A 475 27.45 -1.54 -13.77
CA TYR A 475 27.59 -2.98 -14.02
C TYR A 475 28.76 -3.59 -13.24
N PHE A 476 29.95 -2.98 -13.25
CA PHE A 476 31.17 -3.56 -12.69
C PHE A 476 31.33 -3.40 -11.18
N PHE A 477 30.92 -2.27 -10.59
CA PHE A 477 31.29 -1.92 -9.20
C PHE A 477 30.13 -1.88 -8.20
N TYR A 478 28.89 -1.79 -8.66
CA TYR A 478 27.74 -1.55 -7.78
C TYR A 478 27.01 -2.84 -7.40
N PRO A 479 26.91 -3.19 -6.10
CA PRO A 479 26.00 -4.24 -5.61
C PRO A 479 24.53 -3.79 -5.67
N GLU A 480 23.61 -4.76 -5.63
CA GLU A 480 22.17 -4.54 -5.63
C GLU A 480 21.60 -4.56 -4.20
N THR A 481 21.10 -3.41 -3.75
CA THR A 481 20.55 -3.19 -2.40
C THR A 481 19.06 -3.55 -2.29
N ALA A 482 18.35 -3.70 -3.41
CA ALA A 482 16.92 -4.00 -3.42
C ALA A 482 16.61 -5.36 -2.77
N GLY A 483 15.65 -5.36 -1.84
CA GLY A 483 15.24 -6.57 -1.11
C GLY A 483 16.32 -7.17 -0.21
N ARG A 484 17.37 -6.42 0.15
CA ARG A 484 18.35 -6.78 1.19
C ARG A 484 17.91 -6.23 2.53
N THR A 485 18.34 -6.87 3.61
CA THR A 485 18.40 -6.20 4.91
C THR A 485 19.72 -5.42 5.02
N LEU A 486 19.86 -4.54 6.01
CA LEU A 486 21.11 -3.80 6.22
C LEU A 486 22.22 -4.76 6.68
N GLU A 487 21.82 -5.79 7.41
CA GLU A 487 22.64 -6.87 7.97
C GLU A 487 23.12 -7.84 6.87
N ASP A 488 22.36 -8.06 5.79
CA ASP A 488 22.86 -8.78 4.60
C ASP A 488 24.09 -8.07 4.01
N LEU A 489 24.05 -6.74 3.92
CA LEU A 489 25.14 -5.93 3.37
C LEU A 489 26.32 -5.87 4.35
N ASP A 490 26.05 -5.72 5.66
CA ASP A 490 27.06 -5.77 6.72
C ASP A 490 27.76 -7.14 6.76
N ARG A 491 27.04 -8.26 6.60
CA ARG A 491 27.60 -9.60 6.39
C ARG A 491 28.43 -9.70 5.09
N TYR A 492 27.94 -9.19 3.96
CA TYR A 492 28.66 -9.23 2.67
C TYR A 492 30.00 -8.49 2.70
N PHE A 493 30.02 -7.26 3.21
CA PHE A 493 31.25 -6.45 3.29
C PHE A 493 32.14 -6.78 4.51
N ALA A 494 31.72 -7.70 5.39
CA ALA A 494 32.57 -8.22 6.46
C ALA A 494 33.45 -9.41 6.02
N GLY A 495 33.09 -10.09 4.92
CA GLY A 495 33.97 -11.04 4.23
C GLY A 495 34.73 -10.41 3.06
N ASP A 496 35.50 -11.21 2.33
CA ASP A 496 36.27 -10.82 1.14
C ASP A 496 35.37 -10.41 -0.05
N ALA A 497 34.75 -9.24 0.04
CA ALA A 497 33.89 -8.70 -1.01
C ALA A 497 34.74 -8.24 -2.22
N PRO A 498 34.71 -8.93 -3.38
CA PRO A 498 35.55 -8.57 -4.52
C PRO A 498 35.23 -7.15 -5.03
N LEU A 499 36.25 -6.41 -5.48
CA LEU A 499 36.06 -5.04 -5.99
C LEU A 499 35.16 -5.02 -7.22
N LEU A 500 35.33 -5.99 -8.12
CA LEU A 500 34.54 -6.19 -9.34
C LEU A 500 33.37 -7.13 -9.05
N VAL A 501 32.20 -6.51 -8.88
CA VAL A 501 30.97 -7.11 -8.37
C VAL A 501 30.22 -7.91 -9.43
N PHE A 502 30.38 -7.59 -10.72
CA PHE A 502 29.64 -8.22 -11.83
C PHE A 502 29.74 -9.76 -11.95
N ARG A 503 30.79 -10.37 -11.39
CA ARG A 503 30.99 -11.84 -11.40
C ARG A 503 30.22 -12.53 -10.27
N ASP A 504 29.95 -11.82 -9.18
CA ASP A 504 29.11 -12.29 -8.09
C ASP A 504 27.63 -12.15 -8.51
N LYS A 505 27.09 -13.25 -9.04
CA LYS A 505 25.70 -13.36 -9.48
C LYS A 505 24.69 -13.24 -8.33
N GLU A 506 25.13 -13.37 -7.07
CA GLU A 506 24.27 -13.25 -5.90
C GLU A 506 24.10 -11.77 -5.54
N ILE A 507 25.19 -11.05 -5.28
CA ILE A 507 25.11 -9.66 -4.81
C ILE A 507 24.56 -8.68 -5.87
N ILE A 508 24.59 -9.02 -7.16
CA ILE A 508 23.94 -8.23 -8.24
C ILE A 508 22.46 -8.59 -8.49
N ALA A 509 21.90 -9.57 -7.79
CA ALA A 509 20.53 -10.02 -8.00
C ALA A 509 19.51 -9.11 -7.28
N SER A 510 18.51 -8.64 -8.05
CA SER A 510 17.39 -7.79 -7.59
C SER A 510 16.29 -8.57 -6.84
N LYS A 511 16.48 -9.88 -6.67
CA LYS A 511 15.81 -10.69 -5.65
C LYS A 511 16.88 -11.11 -4.66
N ARG A 512 16.55 -11.11 -3.37
CA ARG A 512 17.44 -11.61 -2.31
C ARG A 512 17.95 -13.03 -2.69
N PRO A 513 19.27 -13.26 -2.79
CA PRO A 513 19.82 -14.47 -3.42
C PRO A 513 19.57 -15.72 -2.62
N GLU A 514 19.61 -16.87 -3.27
CA GLU A 514 19.35 -18.14 -2.58
C GLU A 514 20.36 -18.43 -1.47
N ARG A 515 21.64 -17.98 -1.53
CA ARG A 515 22.55 -18.07 -0.37
C ARG A 515 22.20 -17.17 0.80
N PHE A 516 21.73 -15.94 0.61
CA PHE A 516 21.26 -15.11 1.74
C PHE A 516 19.94 -15.65 2.29
N VAL A 517 19.06 -16.06 1.37
CA VAL A 517 17.81 -16.78 1.62
C VAL A 517 18.06 -18.26 1.97
N GLN A 518 19.31 -18.69 2.22
CA GLN A 518 19.69 -20.00 2.79
C GLN A 518 20.68 -19.86 3.95
N GLY A 519 21.28 -18.70 4.21
CA GLY A 519 21.58 -18.32 5.59
C GLY A 519 20.26 -18.25 6.34
N GLU A 520 19.38 -17.38 5.89
CA GLU A 520 18.03 -17.20 6.46
C GLU A 520 17.14 -18.43 6.30
N LYS A 521 17.27 -19.26 5.24
CA LYS A 521 16.61 -20.58 5.22
C LYS A 521 17.44 -21.74 5.76
N ASP A 522 18.68 -21.66 6.22
CA ASP A 522 19.23 -22.77 7.03
C ASP A 522 19.14 -22.42 8.54
N GLU A 523 18.85 -21.15 8.84
CA GLU A 523 18.06 -20.69 9.99
C GLU A 523 16.59 -21.20 9.90
N ILE A 524 15.84 -20.94 8.81
CA ILE A 524 14.39 -21.25 8.70
C ILE A 524 14.04 -22.68 8.18
N ARG A 525 14.93 -23.44 7.53
CA ARG A 525 14.70 -24.85 7.08
C ARG A 525 15.00 -25.88 8.14
N ARG A 526 15.35 -25.40 9.34
CA ARG A 526 14.89 -26.01 10.59
C ARG A 526 13.34 -26.20 10.62
N HIS A 527 12.56 -25.67 9.64
CA HIS A 527 11.07 -25.63 9.64
C HIS A 527 10.23 -25.92 8.30
N SER A 528 10.60 -26.85 7.36
CA SER A 528 9.70 -27.73 6.44
C SER A 528 9.14 -27.40 4.97
N SER A 529 8.58 -28.40 4.17
CA SER A 529 8.18 -28.36 2.66
C SER A 529 7.44 -29.59 1.90
N VAL A 530 7.12 -29.59 0.55
CA VAL A 530 6.77 -30.74 -0.45
C VAL A 530 5.71 -30.40 -1.62
N THR A 531 5.20 -31.13 -2.69
CA THR A 531 3.95 -30.75 -3.58
C THR A 531 2.96 -31.91 -4.18
N ALA A 532 2.21 -31.82 -5.35
CA ALA A 532 0.75 -32.26 -5.65
C ALA A 532 0.21 -32.44 -7.16
N GLY A 533 -1.10 -32.76 -7.46
CA GLY A 533 -1.75 -32.73 -8.85
C GLY A 533 -3.25 -33.17 -9.14
N HIS A 534 -3.77 -32.93 -10.38
CA HIS A 534 -5.03 -33.37 -11.14
C HIS A 534 -6.45 -32.72 -10.99
N VAL A 535 -7.05 -32.18 -12.10
CA VAL A 535 -8.51 -31.93 -12.37
C VAL A 535 -8.80 -31.79 -13.91
N GLN A 536 -9.70 -32.58 -14.52
CA GLN A 536 -10.24 -32.35 -15.90
C GLN A 536 -11.45 -33.28 -16.24
N ALA A 537 -12.68 -32.76 -16.48
CA ALA A 537 -13.83 -33.55 -17.02
C ALA A 537 -15.10 -32.77 -17.46
N ALA A 538 -15.79 -32.10 -16.52
CA ALA A 538 -17.27 -32.14 -16.44
C ALA A 538 -18.09 -31.06 -17.20
N ASN A 539 -17.72 -30.66 -18.43
CA ASN A 539 -18.07 -29.32 -18.94
C ASN A 539 -19.30 -29.18 -19.89
N GLU A 540 -20.15 -30.20 -20.07
CA GLU A 540 -21.00 -30.29 -21.29
C GLU A 540 -22.53 -30.06 -21.12
N ALA A 541 -23.09 -30.04 -19.91
CA ALA A 541 -24.52 -30.31 -19.71
C ALA A 541 -25.51 -29.10 -19.69
N TYR A 542 -25.04 -27.84 -19.65
CA TYR A 542 -25.82 -26.76 -19.00
C TYR A 542 -27.03 -26.15 -19.79
N GLN A 543 -27.21 -26.41 -21.08
CA GLN A 543 -28.03 -25.54 -21.98
C GLN A 543 -29.58 -25.63 -21.90
N ARG A 544 -30.23 -25.93 -20.75
CA ARG A 544 -31.71 -26.02 -20.66
C ARG A 544 -32.38 -25.53 -19.36
N LYS A 545 -33.19 -24.47 -19.51
CA LYS A 545 -34.20 -23.82 -18.62
C LYS A 545 -33.76 -22.58 -17.81
N LYS A 546 -34.63 -21.54 -17.86
CA LYS A 546 -34.56 -20.26 -17.11
C LYS A 546 -35.91 -19.52 -17.24
N GLU A 547 -36.72 -19.40 -16.16
CA GLU A 547 -37.84 -18.43 -16.03
C GLU A 547 -38.50 -18.46 -14.62
N THR A 548 -39.27 -17.42 -14.28
CA THR A 548 -40.21 -17.20 -13.13
C THR A 548 -39.74 -16.56 -11.78
N GLU A 549 -40.73 -15.95 -11.10
CA GLU A 549 -40.83 -15.37 -9.72
C GLU A 549 -40.27 -13.95 -9.39
N GLY A 550 -40.90 -13.12 -8.52
CA GLY A 550 -42.25 -13.30 -7.92
C GLY A 550 -42.77 -12.35 -6.80
N LEU A 551 -41.96 -11.61 -6.03
CA LEU A 551 -42.38 -10.98 -4.74
C LEU A 551 -42.37 -9.43 -4.69
N THR A 552 -42.99 -8.82 -3.66
CA THR A 552 -42.93 -7.35 -3.44
C THR A 552 -41.68 -6.88 -2.69
N TRP A 553 -41.40 -5.57 -2.74
CA TRP A 553 -40.27 -4.98 -2.03
C TRP A 553 -40.34 -5.07 -0.50
N ARG A 554 -41.51 -4.90 0.12
CA ARG A 554 -41.64 -4.92 1.59
C ARG A 554 -41.36 -6.31 2.14
N GLU A 555 -41.88 -7.33 1.47
CA GLU A 555 -41.68 -8.74 1.79
C GLU A 555 -40.22 -9.13 1.54
N SER A 556 -39.63 -8.70 0.42
CA SER A 556 -38.22 -8.92 0.09
C SER A 556 -37.27 -8.35 1.16
N ILE A 557 -37.53 -7.15 1.67
CA ILE A 557 -36.74 -6.54 2.75
C ILE A 557 -36.88 -7.31 4.07
N ALA A 558 -38.09 -7.80 4.40
CA ALA A 558 -38.31 -8.63 5.58
C ALA A 558 -37.59 -9.99 5.47
N VAL A 559 -37.60 -10.63 4.29
CA VAL A 559 -36.84 -11.85 3.98
C VAL A 559 -35.34 -11.61 4.15
N VAL A 560 -34.80 -10.51 3.61
CA VAL A 560 -33.38 -10.14 3.75
C VAL A 560 -33.01 -9.94 5.22
N ALA A 561 -33.78 -9.16 5.97
CA ALA A 561 -33.51 -8.91 7.40
C ALA A 561 -33.47 -10.22 8.21
N LEU A 562 -34.44 -11.12 7.99
CA LEU A 562 -34.51 -12.41 8.65
C LEU A 562 -33.36 -13.36 8.24
N ALA A 563 -33.04 -13.43 6.96
CA ALA A 563 -31.92 -14.22 6.44
C ALA A 563 -30.58 -13.80 7.08
N PHE A 564 -30.29 -12.50 7.09
CA PHE A 564 -29.06 -11.98 7.69
C PHE A 564 -29.04 -12.17 9.21
N PHE A 565 -30.18 -12.03 9.90
CA PHE A 565 -30.25 -12.30 11.34
C PHE A 565 -29.86 -13.75 11.65
N ILE A 566 -30.40 -14.72 10.91
CA ILE A 566 -30.14 -16.14 11.14
C ILE A 566 -28.67 -16.51 10.81
N ILE A 567 -28.17 -16.13 9.64
CA ILE A 567 -26.79 -16.49 9.25
C ILE A 567 -25.71 -15.78 10.09
N SER A 568 -26.03 -14.61 10.67
CA SER A 568 -25.10 -13.85 11.52
C SER A 568 -24.66 -14.60 12.77
N PHE A 569 -25.54 -15.40 13.39
CA PHE A 569 -25.18 -16.26 14.51
C PHE A 569 -24.17 -17.33 14.10
N VAL A 570 -24.36 -17.97 12.94
CA VAL A 570 -23.45 -19.00 12.44
C VAL A 570 -22.07 -18.39 12.10
N ILE A 571 -22.05 -17.21 11.46
CA ILE A 571 -20.83 -16.43 11.20
C ILE A 571 -20.10 -16.10 12.51
N ALA A 572 -20.82 -15.61 13.53
CA ALA A 572 -20.22 -15.26 14.82
C ALA A 572 -19.69 -16.48 15.58
N LEU A 573 -20.44 -17.59 15.61
CA LEU A 573 -20.09 -18.81 16.34
C LEU A 573 -18.91 -19.56 15.74
N ASN A 574 -18.84 -19.69 14.41
CA ASN A 574 -17.67 -20.25 13.72
C ASN A 574 -16.48 -19.27 13.71
N GLY A 575 -16.75 -17.97 13.58
CA GLY A 575 -15.73 -16.92 13.67
C GLY A 575 -15.02 -16.91 15.01
N ALA A 576 -15.74 -17.12 16.11
CA ALA A 576 -15.17 -17.23 17.45
C ALA A 576 -14.13 -18.35 17.60
N ILE A 577 -14.33 -19.51 16.96
CA ILE A 577 -13.39 -20.65 17.01
C ILE A 577 -12.02 -20.24 16.46
N GLY A 578 -12.01 -19.52 15.34
CA GLY A 578 -10.79 -18.99 14.74
C GLY A 578 -10.06 -17.97 15.63
N VAL A 579 -10.78 -17.15 16.41
CA VAL A 579 -10.15 -16.25 17.40
C VAL A 579 -9.51 -17.02 18.55
N ILE A 580 -10.15 -18.09 19.04
CA ILE A 580 -9.69 -18.84 20.21
C ILE A 580 -8.44 -19.68 19.89
N HIS A 581 -8.42 -20.35 18.74
CA HIS A 581 -7.37 -21.30 18.38
C HIS A 581 -6.37 -20.78 17.33
N HIS A 582 -6.49 -19.52 16.90
CA HIS A 582 -5.67 -18.89 15.85
C HIS A 582 -5.48 -19.72 14.57
N ALA A 583 -6.41 -20.65 14.29
CA ALA A 583 -6.34 -21.63 13.21
C ALA A 583 -7.35 -21.35 12.09
N PRO A 584 -7.01 -21.61 10.81
CA PRO A 584 -7.93 -21.43 9.69
C PRO A 584 -8.95 -22.58 9.58
N PHE A 585 -9.99 -22.38 8.78
CA PHE A 585 -11.05 -23.37 8.55
C PHE A 585 -10.53 -24.81 8.27
N PRO A 586 -9.52 -25.05 7.39
CA PRO A 586 -9.08 -26.40 7.07
C PRO A 586 -8.40 -27.17 8.21
N VAL A 587 -7.93 -26.44 9.24
CA VAL A 587 -7.34 -27.04 10.44
C VAL A 587 -8.45 -27.31 11.45
N LEU A 588 -9.35 -26.35 11.68
CA LEU A 588 -10.50 -26.51 12.58
C LEU A 588 -11.45 -27.62 12.12
N ALA A 589 -11.68 -27.78 10.81
CA ALA A 589 -12.52 -28.84 10.25
C ALA A 589 -12.01 -30.26 10.59
N ARG A 590 -10.72 -30.44 10.94
CA ARG A 590 -10.17 -31.73 11.35
C ARG A 590 -10.65 -32.16 12.73
N ALA A 591 -11.02 -31.21 13.60
CA ALA A 591 -11.55 -31.51 14.93
C ALA A 591 -12.82 -32.35 14.81
N SER A 592 -13.76 -31.93 13.96
CA SER A 592 -15.07 -32.56 13.82
C SER A 592 -15.12 -33.65 12.74
N TRP A 593 -14.40 -33.52 11.62
CA TRP A 593 -14.43 -34.52 10.53
C TRP A 593 -13.33 -35.59 10.61
N GLY A 594 -12.32 -35.39 11.46
CA GLY A 594 -11.07 -36.16 11.43
C GLY A 594 -10.13 -35.73 10.30
N PHE A 595 -8.87 -36.13 10.40
CA PHE A 595 -7.79 -35.63 9.52
C PHE A 595 -8.08 -35.83 8.01
N TRP A 596 -8.50 -37.04 7.59
CA TRP A 596 -8.85 -37.33 6.19
C TRP A 596 -10.29 -36.93 5.85
N GLY A 597 -11.23 -37.05 6.79
CA GLY A 597 -12.62 -36.64 6.57
C GLY A 597 -12.78 -35.15 6.25
N SER A 598 -11.93 -34.29 6.84
CA SER A 598 -11.96 -32.84 6.63
C SER A 598 -11.78 -32.43 5.16
N TYR A 599 -11.14 -33.26 4.33
CA TYR A 599 -10.93 -32.99 2.90
C TYR A 599 -12.27 -32.81 2.14
N VAL A 600 -13.36 -33.46 2.57
CA VAL A 600 -14.69 -33.26 1.99
C VAL A 600 -15.13 -31.80 2.14
N ALA A 601 -15.02 -31.25 3.35
CA ALA A 601 -15.40 -29.88 3.65
C ALA A 601 -14.45 -28.86 2.97
N ILE A 602 -13.15 -29.16 2.93
CA ILE A 602 -12.12 -28.32 2.31
C ILE A 602 -12.32 -28.22 0.79
N ILE A 603 -12.57 -29.34 0.09
CA ILE A 603 -12.81 -29.34 -1.36
C ILE A 603 -14.11 -28.60 -1.69
N SER A 604 -15.19 -28.87 -0.94
CA SER A 604 -16.48 -28.19 -1.14
C SER A 604 -16.37 -26.66 -1.01
N ARG A 605 -15.51 -26.18 -0.09
CA ARG A 605 -15.27 -24.75 0.13
C ARG A 605 -14.34 -24.14 -0.93
N ALA A 606 -13.29 -24.86 -1.32
CA ALA A 606 -12.31 -24.42 -2.32
C ALA A 606 -12.97 -24.13 -3.68
N ILE A 607 -13.80 -25.05 -4.16
CA ILE A 607 -14.53 -24.91 -5.44
C ILE A 607 -15.35 -23.63 -5.45
N LEU A 608 -16.15 -23.41 -4.40
CA LEU A 608 -17.05 -22.28 -4.28
C LEU A 608 -16.30 -20.95 -4.08
N ALA A 609 -15.17 -20.96 -3.38
CA ALA A 609 -14.32 -19.78 -3.23
C ALA A 609 -13.65 -19.35 -4.56
N ILE A 610 -13.25 -20.32 -5.41
CA ILE A 610 -12.71 -20.02 -6.75
C ILE A 610 -13.83 -19.62 -7.72
N PHE A 611 -15.03 -20.21 -7.61
CA PHE A 611 -16.22 -19.80 -8.39
C PHE A 611 -16.60 -18.34 -8.09
N TRP A 612 -16.80 -18.01 -6.82
CA TRP A 612 -17.07 -16.64 -6.40
C TRP A 612 -15.93 -15.69 -6.81
N PHE A 613 -14.69 -16.18 -6.88
CA PHE A 613 -13.57 -15.38 -7.36
C PHE A 613 -13.78 -14.93 -8.81
N ALA A 614 -14.14 -15.86 -9.69
CA ALA A 614 -14.37 -15.60 -11.11
C ALA A 614 -15.57 -14.67 -11.35
N ILE A 615 -16.68 -14.90 -10.62
CA ILE A 615 -17.89 -14.05 -10.67
C ILE A 615 -17.57 -12.61 -10.29
N GLN A 616 -16.90 -12.38 -9.15
CA GLN A 616 -16.58 -11.02 -8.71
C GLN A 616 -15.52 -10.34 -9.60
N ASN A 617 -14.67 -11.11 -10.29
CA ASN A 617 -13.77 -10.58 -11.31
C ASN A 617 -14.54 -10.06 -12.54
N MET A 618 -15.67 -10.68 -12.90
CA MET A 618 -16.56 -10.20 -13.96
C MET A 618 -17.40 -8.99 -13.53
N ASN A 619 -17.89 -8.95 -12.29
CA ASN A 619 -18.57 -7.76 -11.75
C ASN A 619 -17.61 -6.54 -11.75
N GLY A 620 -16.35 -6.75 -11.35
CA GLY A 620 -15.29 -5.75 -11.48
C GLY A 620 -14.99 -5.35 -12.93
N ALA A 621 -15.04 -6.30 -13.87
CA ALA A 621 -14.89 -6.04 -15.30
C ALA A 621 -16.02 -5.14 -15.85
N ASN A 622 -17.28 -5.39 -15.49
CA ASN A 622 -18.41 -4.55 -15.90
C ASN A 622 -18.23 -3.11 -15.38
N ALA A 623 -17.81 -2.95 -14.12
CA ALA A 623 -17.51 -1.64 -13.55
C ALA A 623 -16.37 -0.94 -14.30
N VAL A 624 -15.30 -1.65 -14.64
CA VAL A 624 -14.19 -1.12 -15.46
C VAL A 624 -14.64 -0.75 -16.89
N LYS A 625 -15.50 -1.54 -17.54
CA LYS A 625 -16.11 -1.18 -18.85
C LYS A 625 -16.87 0.14 -18.75
N CYS A 626 -17.68 0.32 -17.70
CA CYS A 626 -18.43 1.54 -17.44
C CYS A 626 -17.52 2.76 -17.15
N MET A 627 -16.45 2.58 -16.36
CA MET A 627 -15.43 3.60 -16.12
C MET A 627 -14.71 4.03 -17.41
N ILE A 628 -14.26 3.08 -18.23
CA ILE A 628 -13.56 3.35 -19.50
C ILE A 628 -14.50 4.08 -20.47
N ALA A 629 -15.75 3.63 -20.59
CA ALA A 629 -16.77 4.30 -21.42
C ALA A 629 -17.08 5.74 -20.97
N ALA A 630 -17.01 6.03 -19.66
CA ALA A 630 -17.19 7.38 -19.15
C ALA A 630 -16.04 8.33 -19.56
N ILE A 631 -14.80 7.84 -19.66
CA ILE A 631 -13.63 8.62 -20.12
C ILE A 631 -13.58 8.69 -21.66
N TRP A 632 -13.80 7.56 -22.34
CA TRP A 632 -13.75 7.42 -23.79
C TRP A 632 -15.00 6.70 -24.32
N PRO A 633 -16.06 7.43 -24.71
CA PRO A 633 -17.30 6.82 -25.23
C PRO A 633 -17.10 5.94 -26.47
N SER A 634 -16.06 6.21 -27.27
CA SER A 634 -15.62 5.39 -28.41
C SER A 634 -15.18 3.97 -28.05
N PHE A 635 -14.97 3.65 -26.76
CA PHE A 635 -14.73 2.29 -26.31
C PHE A 635 -15.97 1.38 -26.46
N LEU A 636 -17.17 1.96 -26.47
CA LEU A 636 -18.42 1.22 -26.71
C LEU A 636 -18.60 0.86 -28.19
N THR A 637 -18.11 1.70 -29.11
CA THR A 637 -18.20 1.46 -30.57
C THR A 637 -17.03 0.66 -31.14
N LEU A 638 -16.19 0.07 -30.28
CA LEU A 638 -15.06 -0.76 -30.69
C LEU A 638 -15.55 -2.04 -31.39
N LYS A 639 -15.12 -2.25 -32.64
CA LYS A 639 -15.51 -3.42 -33.46
C LYS A 639 -15.24 -4.73 -32.71
N ASN A 640 -16.31 -5.49 -32.45
CA ASN A 640 -16.18 -6.79 -31.82
C ASN A 640 -15.50 -7.80 -32.77
N SER A 641 -14.46 -8.48 -32.29
CA SER A 641 -13.75 -9.56 -32.99
C SER A 641 -13.99 -10.95 -32.38
N ILE A 642 -14.71 -11.03 -31.26
CA ILE A 642 -15.05 -12.27 -30.57
C ILE A 642 -16.41 -12.80 -31.09
N PRO A 643 -16.52 -14.08 -31.50
CA PRO A 643 -17.80 -14.68 -31.91
C PRO A 643 -18.86 -14.64 -30.79
N GLU A 644 -20.11 -14.35 -31.15
CA GLU A 644 -21.23 -14.20 -30.20
C GLU A 644 -21.48 -15.47 -29.36
N SER A 645 -21.16 -16.64 -29.90
CA SER A 645 -21.17 -17.94 -29.21
C SER A 645 -20.22 -18.03 -27.99
N GLN A 646 -19.34 -17.05 -27.81
CA GLN A 646 -18.52 -16.91 -26.61
C GLN A 646 -19.15 -16.05 -25.50
N GLY A 647 -20.28 -15.38 -25.76
CA GLY A 647 -21.05 -14.67 -24.74
C GLY A 647 -20.31 -13.49 -24.09
N ILE A 648 -19.39 -12.86 -24.82
CA ILE A 648 -18.64 -11.68 -24.34
C ILE A 648 -18.16 -10.82 -25.51
N GLU A 649 -18.36 -9.49 -25.38
CA GLU A 649 -17.82 -8.50 -26.30
C GLU A 649 -16.31 -8.27 -26.09
N THR A 650 -15.62 -7.87 -27.14
CA THR A 650 -14.18 -7.50 -27.10
C THR A 650 -13.88 -6.40 -26.06
N ASN A 651 -14.74 -5.40 -25.93
CA ASN A 651 -14.59 -4.32 -24.94
C ASN A 651 -14.70 -4.85 -23.48
N THR A 652 -15.58 -5.82 -23.21
CA THR A 652 -15.76 -6.45 -21.90
C THR A 652 -14.60 -7.39 -21.58
N MET A 653 -14.07 -8.12 -22.59
CA MET A 653 -12.87 -8.95 -22.44
C MET A 653 -11.64 -8.10 -22.06
N ILE A 654 -11.47 -6.94 -22.71
CA ILE A 654 -10.42 -5.97 -22.35
C ILE A 654 -10.62 -5.47 -20.90
N ALA A 655 -11.84 -5.12 -20.51
CA ALA A 655 -12.14 -4.68 -19.15
C ALA A 655 -11.91 -5.78 -18.09
N PHE A 656 -12.17 -7.05 -18.43
CA PHE A 656 -11.90 -8.21 -17.58
C PHE A 656 -10.41 -8.46 -17.38
N PHE A 657 -9.62 -8.36 -18.46
CA PHE A 657 -8.16 -8.41 -18.38
C PHE A 657 -7.59 -7.27 -17.52
N ILE A 658 -8.10 -6.04 -17.70
CA ILE A 658 -7.68 -4.87 -16.91
C ILE A 658 -8.02 -5.05 -15.43
N PHE A 659 -9.26 -5.44 -15.08
CA PHE A 659 -9.64 -5.64 -13.69
C PHE A 659 -8.84 -6.77 -13.03
N TRP A 660 -8.64 -7.89 -13.73
CA TRP A 660 -7.80 -8.99 -13.27
C TRP A 660 -6.36 -8.53 -13.00
N LEU A 661 -5.76 -7.78 -13.94
CA LEU A 661 -4.39 -7.27 -13.83
C LEU A 661 -4.25 -6.25 -12.68
N ILE A 662 -5.26 -5.42 -12.44
CA ILE A 662 -5.35 -4.52 -11.28
C ILE A 662 -5.44 -5.32 -9.97
N GLN A 663 -6.16 -6.45 -9.95
CA GLN A 663 -6.34 -7.27 -8.75
C GLN A 663 -5.07 -8.06 -8.36
N VAL A 664 -4.31 -8.59 -9.32
CA VAL A 664 -3.13 -9.45 -9.07
C VAL A 664 -2.10 -8.88 -8.08
N PRO A 665 -1.71 -7.59 -8.12
CA PRO A 665 -0.84 -6.98 -7.10
C PRO A 665 -1.37 -7.12 -5.66
N PHE A 666 -2.68 -6.93 -5.45
CA PHE A 666 -3.28 -7.03 -4.11
C PHE A 666 -3.37 -8.47 -3.61
N LEU A 667 -3.52 -9.46 -4.51
CA LEU A 667 -3.43 -10.88 -4.17
C LEU A 667 -2.05 -11.30 -3.65
N CYS A 668 -1.00 -10.56 -4.02
CA CYS A 668 0.36 -10.81 -3.54
C CYS A 668 0.62 -10.21 -2.15
N MET A 669 -0.29 -9.37 -1.63
CA MET A 669 -0.15 -8.73 -0.33
C MET A 669 -0.60 -9.65 0.82
N HIS A 670 0.15 -9.65 1.92
CA HIS A 670 -0.27 -10.35 3.14
C HIS A 670 -1.55 -9.72 3.73
N PRO A 671 -2.51 -10.49 4.27
CA PRO A 671 -3.79 -9.99 4.80
C PRO A 671 -3.68 -8.75 5.71
N ASN A 672 -2.71 -8.72 6.63
CA ASN A 672 -2.50 -7.59 7.54
C ASN A 672 -2.25 -6.24 6.81
N ASN A 673 -1.63 -6.28 5.62
CA ASN A 673 -1.31 -5.09 4.83
C ASN A 673 -2.52 -4.56 4.03
N LEU A 674 -3.53 -5.40 3.79
CA LEU A 674 -4.76 -5.02 3.08
C LEU A 674 -5.70 -4.14 3.92
N ARG A 675 -5.42 -3.94 5.23
CA ARG A 675 -6.22 -3.10 6.13
C ARG A 675 -6.53 -1.72 5.51
N TRP A 676 -5.58 -1.10 4.81
CA TRP A 676 -5.79 0.21 4.18
C TRP A 676 -6.73 0.18 2.97
N LEU A 677 -6.72 -0.89 2.17
CA LEU A 677 -7.70 -1.11 1.11
C LEU A 677 -9.11 -1.28 1.68
N PHE A 678 -9.23 -2.02 2.80
CA PHE A 678 -10.52 -2.17 3.50
C PHE A 678 -10.99 -0.86 4.14
N MET A 679 -10.10 -0.02 4.67
CA MET A 679 -10.46 1.30 5.19
C MET A 679 -10.96 2.23 4.07
N ALA A 680 -10.23 2.33 2.95
CA ALA A 680 -10.66 3.10 1.78
C ALA A 680 -12.03 2.62 1.27
N LYS A 681 -12.22 1.31 1.12
CA LYS A 681 -13.52 0.69 0.78
C LYS A 681 -14.61 1.07 1.79
N SER A 682 -14.36 1.00 3.09
CA SER A 682 -15.35 1.28 4.13
C SER A 682 -15.78 2.75 4.22
N THR A 683 -15.00 3.68 3.66
CA THR A 683 -15.39 5.10 3.56
C THR A 683 -16.03 5.41 2.21
N ILE A 684 -15.40 5.01 1.10
CA ILE A 684 -15.83 5.39 -0.26
C ILE A 684 -17.14 4.69 -0.66
N VAL A 685 -17.27 3.38 -0.36
CA VAL A 685 -18.40 2.60 -0.88
C VAL A 685 -19.73 3.03 -0.23
N PRO A 686 -19.87 3.16 1.10
CA PRO A 686 -21.15 3.59 1.69
C PRO A 686 -21.62 4.98 1.22
N VAL A 687 -20.70 5.93 1.00
CA VAL A 687 -21.04 7.26 0.46
C VAL A 687 -21.63 7.16 -0.95
N ALA A 688 -21.07 6.32 -1.81
CA ALA A 688 -21.60 6.09 -3.15
C ALA A 688 -22.98 5.39 -3.14
N TRP A 689 -23.20 4.43 -2.24
CA TRP A 689 -24.53 3.80 -2.09
C TRP A 689 -25.58 4.79 -1.56
N ILE A 690 -25.22 5.68 -0.62
CA ILE A 690 -26.11 6.76 -0.16
C ILE A 690 -26.39 7.77 -1.29
N ALA A 691 -25.39 8.09 -2.13
CA ALA A 691 -25.60 8.95 -3.30
C ALA A 691 -26.55 8.31 -4.34
N ILE A 692 -26.47 6.99 -4.55
CA ILE A 692 -27.41 6.23 -5.39
C ILE A 692 -28.83 6.26 -4.81
N LEU A 693 -28.98 6.17 -3.48
CA LEU A 693 -30.29 6.29 -2.81
C LEU A 693 -30.90 7.69 -3.01
N ILE A 694 -30.11 8.74 -2.82
CA ILE A 694 -30.55 10.13 -3.04
C ILE A 694 -30.93 10.34 -4.50
N TRP A 695 -30.12 9.85 -5.45
CA TRP A 695 -30.45 9.86 -6.87
C TRP A 695 -31.79 9.17 -7.16
N ALA A 696 -32.02 7.98 -6.61
CA ALA A 696 -33.26 7.24 -6.83
C ALA A 696 -34.49 8.05 -6.40
N PHE A 697 -34.51 8.54 -5.16
CA PHE A 697 -35.63 9.34 -4.63
C PHE A 697 -35.85 10.65 -5.40
N VAL A 698 -34.79 11.38 -5.73
CA VAL A 698 -34.87 12.65 -6.49
C VAL A 698 -35.28 12.43 -7.96
N SER A 699 -35.04 11.23 -8.51
CA SER A 699 -35.34 10.95 -9.93
C SER A 699 -36.79 10.56 -10.22
N THR A 700 -37.60 10.25 -9.19
CA THR A 700 -39.01 9.79 -9.35
C THR A 700 -39.95 10.34 -8.26
N ASP A 701 -39.58 11.45 -7.61
CA ASP A 701 -40.27 12.05 -6.44
C ASP A 701 -40.65 11.05 -5.33
N GLY A 702 -39.90 9.94 -5.24
CA GLY A 702 -40.12 8.84 -4.29
C GLY A 702 -41.46 8.09 -4.37
N GLY A 703 -42.37 8.43 -5.29
CA GLY A 703 -43.78 8.03 -5.21
C GLY A 703 -44.08 6.56 -5.52
N GLU A 704 -43.67 6.05 -6.69
CA GLU A 704 -44.22 4.79 -7.22
C GLU A 704 -43.83 3.52 -6.47
N MET A 705 -42.68 3.52 -5.78
CA MET A 705 -42.27 2.38 -4.95
C MET A 705 -43.35 2.01 -3.92
N TRP A 706 -44.07 2.99 -3.36
CA TRP A 706 -45.10 2.74 -2.35
C TRP A 706 -46.39 2.12 -2.89
N ASN A 707 -46.59 2.12 -4.22
CA ASN A 707 -47.83 1.69 -4.88
C ASN A 707 -47.83 0.24 -5.37
N GLN A 708 -46.70 -0.47 -5.30
CA GLN A 708 -46.57 -1.87 -5.72
C GLN A 708 -47.42 -2.81 -4.83
N LYS A 709 -48.12 -3.77 -5.45
CA LYS A 709 -48.97 -4.78 -4.78
C LYS A 709 -48.46 -6.20 -5.04
N ALA A 710 -48.77 -7.12 -4.12
CA ALA A 710 -48.37 -8.52 -4.23
C ALA A 710 -49.17 -9.26 -5.33
N THR A 711 -48.45 -10.05 -6.14
CA THR A 711 -48.99 -10.93 -7.18
C THR A 711 -49.17 -12.38 -6.72
N LEU A 712 -48.54 -12.77 -5.61
CA LEU A 712 -48.64 -14.10 -5.00
C LEU A 712 -49.52 -14.07 -3.74
N SER A 713 -50.26 -15.15 -3.50
CA SER A 713 -51.09 -15.32 -2.29
C SER A 713 -51.22 -16.80 -1.91
N GLY A 714 -51.79 -17.07 -0.73
CA GLY A 714 -52.00 -18.44 -0.23
C GLY A 714 -50.70 -19.21 0.02
N SER A 715 -50.72 -20.53 -0.19
CA SER A 715 -49.56 -21.40 0.05
C SER A 715 -48.37 -21.12 -0.88
N ALA A 716 -48.62 -20.61 -2.09
CA ALA A 716 -47.56 -20.22 -3.02
C ALA A 716 -46.69 -19.08 -2.45
N TYR A 717 -47.30 -18.12 -1.75
CA TYR A 717 -46.57 -17.07 -1.04
C TYR A 717 -45.65 -17.65 0.05
N SER A 718 -46.12 -18.65 0.84
CA SER A 718 -45.29 -19.29 1.87
C SER A 718 -44.08 -20.03 1.30
N TRP A 719 -44.24 -20.74 0.18
CA TRP A 719 -43.12 -21.42 -0.48
C TRP A 719 -42.15 -20.45 -1.16
N GLY A 720 -42.65 -19.41 -1.85
CA GLY A 720 -41.82 -18.36 -2.43
C GLY A 720 -41.03 -17.56 -1.38
N PHE A 721 -41.62 -17.30 -0.21
CA PHE A 721 -40.95 -16.69 0.95
C PHE A 721 -39.80 -17.58 1.46
N LEU A 722 -40.03 -18.88 1.66
CA LEU A 722 -38.99 -19.83 2.10
C LEU A 722 -37.88 -19.99 1.05
N SER A 723 -38.24 -20.10 -0.23
CA SER A 723 -37.32 -20.17 -1.37
C SER A 723 -36.40 -18.95 -1.40
N SER A 724 -36.98 -17.75 -1.25
CA SER A 724 -36.23 -16.48 -1.21
C SER A 724 -35.33 -16.38 0.02
N LEU A 725 -35.82 -16.82 1.20
CA LEU A 725 -35.03 -16.85 2.44
C LEU A 725 -33.81 -17.77 2.31
N THR A 726 -33.98 -18.95 1.72
CA THR A 726 -32.91 -19.91 1.42
C THR A 726 -31.93 -19.35 0.38
N SER A 727 -32.41 -18.67 -0.65
CA SER A 727 -31.58 -18.02 -1.67
C SER A 727 -30.68 -16.92 -1.08
N VAL A 728 -31.25 -16.02 -0.25
CA VAL A 728 -30.46 -14.96 0.42
C VAL A 728 -29.42 -15.58 1.37
N ILE A 729 -29.77 -16.60 2.15
CA ILE A 729 -28.80 -17.28 3.02
C ILE A 729 -27.73 -18.00 2.19
N GLY A 730 -28.10 -18.66 1.09
CA GLY A 730 -27.17 -19.39 0.23
C GLY A 730 -26.05 -18.53 -0.35
N ASN A 731 -26.38 -17.31 -0.79
CA ASN A 731 -25.41 -16.31 -1.26
C ASN A 731 -24.35 -15.94 -0.19
N TYR A 732 -24.66 -16.09 1.10
CA TYR A 732 -23.77 -15.72 2.22
C TYR A 732 -23.29 -16.92 3.05
N ALA A 733 -23.74 -18.14 2.75
CA ALA A 733 -23.36 -19.36 3.45
C ALA A 733 -21.84 -19.60 3.44
N THR A 734 -21.13 -19.20 2.37
CA THR A 734 -19.66 -19.33 2.31
C THR A 734 -18.96 -18.53 3.41
N LEU A 735 -19.52 -17.38 3.80
CA LEU A 735 -18.95 -16.54 4.86
C LEU A 735 -19.10 -17.17 6.25
N SER A 736 -20.13 -18.00 6.47
CA SER A 736 -20.33 -18.70 7.77
C SER A 736 -19.28 -19.78 8.06
N VAL A 737 -18.48 -20.18 7.05
CA VAL A 737 -17.31 -21.05 7.21
C VAL A 737 -15.99 -20.31 6.96
N ASN A 738 -15.96 -19.32 6.05
CA ASN A 738 -14.74 -18.55 5.74
C ASN A 738 -14.30 -17.61 6.87
N GLN A 739 -15.18 -17.20 7.78
CA GLN A 739 -14.87 -16.24 8.84
C GLN A 739 -13.66 -16.63 9.71
N ALA A 740 -13.44 -17.93 9.96
CA ALA A 740 -12.31 -18.43 10.75
C ALA A 740 -10.93 -18.08 10.13
N ASP A 741 -10.84 -17.98 8.80
CA ASP A 741 -9.60 -17.63 8.10
C ASP A 741 -9.13 -16.19 8.37
N PHE A 742 -10.05 -15.31 8.77
CA PHE A 742 -9.81 -13.91 9.12
C PHE A 742 -9.72 -13.72 10.63
N SER A 743 -10.63 -14.34 11.39
CA SER A 743 -10.75 -14.14 12.82
C SER A 743 -9.53 -14.67 13.59
N ARG A 744 -8.79 -15.64 13.05
CA ARG A 744 -7.46 -16.05 13.54
C ARG A 744 -6.41 -14.94 13.61
N TYR A 745 -6.57 -13.86 12.84
CA TYR A 745 -5.69 -12.69 12.90
C TYR A 745 -6.21 -11.61 13.88
N SER A 746 -7.32 -11.87 14.58
CA SER A 746 -7.85 -10.98 15.60
C SER A 746 -6.97 -10.99 16.84
N ARG A 747 -6.54 -9.79 17.27
CA ARG A 747 -5.98 -9.54 18.61
C ARG A 747 -7.00 -8.98 19.61
N VAL A 748 -8.27 -8.85 19.19
CA VAL A 748 -9.36 -8.39 20.08
C VAL A 748 -10.16 -9.58 20.61
N SER A 749 -10.66 -9.45 21.83
CA SER A 749 -11.41 -10.50 22.56
C SER A 749 -12.52 -11.14 21.71
N VAL A 750 -12.69 -12.45 21.84
CA VAL A 750 -13.73 -13.27 21.19
C VAL A 750 -15.12 -12.63 21.28
N LYS A 751 -15.43 -11.92 22.38
CA LYS A 751 -16.69 -11.19 22.59
C LYS A 751 -17.05 -10.25 21.44
N TRP A 752 -16.07 -9.66 20.75
CA TRP A 752 -16.31 -8.76 19.62
C TRP A 752 -16.97 -9.45 18.40
N GLN A 753 -16.90 -10.79 18.29
CA GLN A 753 -17.63 -11.52 17.25
C GLN A 753 -19.17 -11.40 17.41
N ILE A 754 -19.69 -11.11 18.61
CA ILE A 754 -21.14 -10.97 18.81
C ILE A 754 -21.73 -9.76 18.07
N ILE A 755 -20.92 -8.76 17.71
CA ILE A 755 -21.38 -7.56 16.99
C ILE A 755 -21.90 -7.90 15.58
N TYR A 756 -21.48 -9.01 14.98
CA TYR A 756 -22.05 -9.46 13.71
C TYR A 756 -23.57 -9.72 13.80
N VAL A 757 -24.10 -10.09 14.97
CA VAL A 757 -25.51 -10.41 15.17
C VAL A 757 -26.45 -9.21 14.96
N PRO A 758 -26.28 -8.05 15.62
CA PRO A 758 -27.08 -6.86 15.32
C PRO A 758 -26.62 -6.12 14.05
N PHE A 759 -25.32 -6.20 13.68
CA PHE A 759 -24.76 -5.32 12.66
C PHE A 759 -24.96 -5.83 11.22
N LEU A 760 -24.82 -7.13 10.96
CA LEU A 760 -25.04 -7.69 9.62
C LEU A 760 -26.48 -7.48 9.11
N PRO A 761 -27.55 -7.73 9.91
CA PRO A 761 -28.92 -7.53 9.46
C PRO A 761 -29.19 -6.06 9.15
N LEU A 762 -28.78 -5.15 10.04
CA LEU A 762 -28.98 -3.72 9.87
C LEU A 762 -28.32 -3.21 8.57
N VAL A 763 -27.04 -3.55 8.35
CA VAL A 763 -26.29 -3.07 7.19
C VAL A 763 -26.79 -3.68 5.88
N PHE A 764 -27.01 -5.00 5.82
CA PHE A 764 -27.45 -5.64 4.57
C PHE A 764 -28.92 -5.37 4.23
N THR A 765 -29.79 -5.17 5.21
CA THR A 765 -31.18 -4.71 4.97
C THR A 765 -31.17 -3.29 4.38
N PHE A 766 -30.31 -2.40 4.88
CA PHE A 766 -30.16 -1.05 4.32
C PHE A 766 -29.59 -1.08 2.89
N ILE A 767 -28.58 -1.90 2.61
CA ILE A 767 -28.03 -2.06 1.25
C ILE A 767 -29.09 -2.64 0.28
N ALA A 768 -29.88 -3.63 0.72
CA ALA A 768 -30.96 -4.19 -0.09
C ALA A 768 -32.06 -3.17 -0.40
N PHE A 769 -32.45 -2.33 0.58
CA PHE A 769 -33.37 -1.21 0.35
C PHE A 769 -32.85 -0.25 -0.71
N ILE A 770 -31.56 0.10 -0.69
CA ILE A 770 -30.96 0.96 -1.73
C ILE A 770 -30.99 0.29 -3.10
N GLY A 771 -30.64 -1.00 -3.18
CA GLY A 771 -30.71 -1.75 -4.43
C GLY A 771 -32.11 -1.75 -5.03
N ILE A 772 -33.13 -2.03 -4.21
CA ILE A 772 -34.53 -2.04 -4.66
C ILE A 772 -35.00 -0.64 -5.07
N ALA A 773 -34.72 0.40 -4.28
CA ALA A 773 -35.09 1.78 -4.60
C ALA A 773 -34.45 2.25 -5.92
N ALA A 774 -33.16 1.93 -6.12
CA ALA A 774 -32.43 2.27 -7.34
C ALA A 774 -32.95 1.51 -8.57
N SER A 775 -33.21 0.20 -8.46
CA SER A 775 -33.79 -0.59 -9.55
C SER A 775 -35.22 -0.14 -9.90
N SER A 776 -36.03 0.21 -8.89
CA SER A 776 -37.38 0.76 -9.11
C SER A 776 -37.33 2.12 -9.82
N ALA A 777 -36.44 3.03 -9.38
CA ALA A 777 -36.25 4.32 -10.03
C ALA A 777 -35.70 4.18 -11.46
N GLY A 778 -34.81 3.20 -11.68
CA GLY A 778 -34.30 2.85 -13.01
C GLY A 778 -35.39 2.39 -13.97
N ALA A 779 -36.28 1.50 -13.52
CA ALA A 779 -37.39 1.01 -14.34
C ALA A 779 -38.35 2.14 -14.76
N VAL A 780 -38.69 3.06 -13.85
CA VAL A 780 -39.54 4.23 -14.15
C VAL A 780 -38.84 5.20 -15.10
N LYS A 781 -37.55 5.48 -14.90
CA LYS A 781 -36.81 6.50 -15.67
C LYS A 781 -36.34 6.03 -17.05
N TYR A 782 -36.04 4.74 -17.22
CA TYR A 782 -35.46 4.20 -18.46
C TYR A 782 -36.31 3.11 -19.14
N GLY A 783 -37.45 2.71 -18.55
CA GLY A 783 -38.35 1.69 -19.09
C GLY A 783 -37.91 0.24 -18.88
N GLU A 784 -36.69 0.00 -18.39
CA GLU A 784 -36.08 -1.32 -18.24
C GLU A 784 -35.71 -1.63 -16.79
N LEU A 785 -36.09 -2.81 -16.29
CA LEU A 785 -35.78 -3.27 -14.93
C LEU A 785 -34.33 -3.77 -14.83
N ASN A 786 -33.39 -2.84 -14.72
CA ASN A 786 -31.97 -3.13 -14.52
C ASN A 786 -31.70 -3.73 -13.13
N TRP A 787 -31.37 -5.03 -13.10
CA TRP A 787 -31.02 -5.79 -11.88
C TRP A 787 -29.54 -5.65 -11.50
N ASP A 788 -28.66 -5.27 -12.43
CA ASP A 788 -27.26 -4.91 -12.16
C ASP A 788 -27.14 -3.39 -11.91
N PRO A 789 -26.73 -2.93 -10.71
CA PRO A 789 -26.48 -1.52 -10.44
C PRO A 789 -25.45 -0.88 -11.37
N ILE A 790 -24.50 -1.66 -11.93
CA ILE A 790 -23.50 -1.14 -12.88
C ILE A 790 -24.14 -0.84 -14.23
N ALA A 791 -25.10 -1.67 -14.67
CA ALA A 791 -25.91 -1.39 -15.86
C ALA A 791 -26.73 -0.12 -15.65
N LEU A 792 -27.42 0.01 -14.51
CA LEU A 792 -28.17 1.23 -14.15
C LEU A 792 -27.29 2.50 -14.18
N ILE A 793 -26.09 2.45 -13.59
CA ILE A 793 -25.12 3.57 -13.62
C ILE A 793 -24.68 3.88 -15.06
N SER A 794 -24.61 2.89 -15.95
CA SER A 794 -24.21 3.09 -17.35
C SER A 794 -25.19 3.95 -18.17
N HIS A 795 -26.46 4.06 -17.74
CA HIS A 795 -27.44 4.97 -18.35
C HIS A 795 -27.29 6.44 -17.91
N TRP A 796 -26.54 6.74 -16.83
CA TRP A 796 -26.44 8.11 -16.30
C TRP A 796 -25.69 9.05 -17.26
N ASP A 797 -26.33 10.14 -17.69
CA ASP A 797 -25.78 11.12 -18.64
C ASP A 797 -24.50 11.80 -18.15
N ASN A 798 -24.44 12.10 -16.84
CA ASN A 798 -23.28 12.73 -16.24
C ASN A 798 -22.11 11.75 -16.15
N ARG A 799 -21.13 11.95 -17.04
CA ARG A 799 -19.91 11.15 -17.18
C ARG A 799 -19.10 11.04 -15.88
N ALA A 800 -19.05 12.09 -15.05
CA ALA A 800 -18.36 12.05 -13.77
C ALA A 800 -19.10 11.17 -12.74
N CYS A 801 -20.43 11.31 -12.65
CA CYS A 801 -21.27 10.44 -11.82
C CYS A 801 -21.15 8.98 -12.26
N ARG A 802 -21.18 8.72 -13.57
CA ARG A 802 -20.99 7.38 -14.17
C ARG A 802 -19.64 6.78 -13.77
N PHE A 803 -18.56 7.54 -13.90
CA PHE A 803 -17.21 7.10 -13.51
C PHE A 803 -17.07 6.81 -12.02
N PHE A 804 -17.45 7.75 -11.14
CA PHE A 804 -17.27 7.57 -9.68
C PHE A 804 -18.22 6.53 -9.09
N GLY A 805 -19.44 6.40 -9.62
CA GLY A 805 -20.36 5.31 -9.29
C GLY A 805 -19.74 3.96 -9.64
N ALA A 806 -19.31 3.76 -10.89
CA ALA A 806 -18.67 2.52 -11.32
C ALA A 806 -17.37 2.22 -10.55
N PHE A 807 -16.53 3.23 -10.26
CA PHE A 807 -15.33 3.07 -9.44
C PHE A 807 -15.63 2.52 -8.04
N SER A 808 -16.72 2.95 -7.41
CA SER A 808 -17.17 2.39 -6.13
C SER A 808 -17.48 0.90 -6.23
N PHE A 809 -18.17 0.46 -7.29
CA PHE A 809 -18.46 -0.96 -7.52
C PHE A 809 -17.18 -1.77 -7.83
N ALA A 810 -16.24 -1.22 -8.61
CA ALA A 810 -14.95 -1.86 -8.85
C ALA A 810 -14.15 -2.05 -7.54
N LEU A 811 -14.10 -1.02 -6.68
CA LEU A 811 -13.45 -1.08 -5.36
C LEU A 811 -14.18 -2.04 -4.39
N ALA A 812 -15.51 -2.07 -4.44
CA ALA A 812 -16.33 -2.99 -3.67
C ALA A 812 -16.04 -4.45 -4.05
N ALA A 813 -16.09 -4.76 -5.35
CA ALA A 813 -15.77 -6.06 -5.93
C ALA A 813 -14.35 -6.49 -5.56
N LEU A 814 -13.33 -5.67 -5.87
CA LEU A 814 -11.92 -5.91 -5.54
C LEU A 814 -11.74 -6.29 -4.07
N GLY A 815 -12.34 -5.51 -3.16
CA GLY A 815 -12.25 -5.77 -1.73
C GLY A 815 -12.91 -7.08 -1.29
N VAL A 816 -14.09 -7.45 -1.83
CA VAL A 816 -14.69 -8.78 -1.53
C VAL A 816 -13.82 -9.88 -2.10
N ASN A 817 -13.30 -9.68 -3.31
CA ASN A 817 -12.66 -10.73 -4.08
C ASN A 817 -11.30 -11.14 -3.49
N ILE A 818 -10.59 -10.19 -2.88
CA ILE A 818 -9.36 -10.49 -2.14
C ILE A 818 -9.67 -11.17 -0.80
N SER A 819 -10.65 -10.68 -0.02
CA SER A 819 -11.01 -11.32 1.27
C SER A 819 -11.75 -12.64 1.07
N ALA A 820 -13.08 -12.58 0.91
CA ALA A 820 -13.99 -13.72 1.01
C ALA A 820 -13.64 -14.89 0.09
N ASN A 821 -13.03 -14.59 -1.07
CA ASN A 821 -12.78 -15.56 -2.14
C ASN A 821 -11.32 -16.01 -2.18
N SER A 822 -10.38 -15.09 -2.46
CA SER A 822 -8.99 -15.47 -2.74
C SER A 822 -8.28 -16.12 -1.56
N LEU A 823 -8.46 -15.57 -0.34
CA LEU A 823 -7.73 -16.05 0.84
C LEU A 823 -8.25 -17.42 1.29
N SER A 824 -9.56 -17.66 1.21
CA SER A 824 -10.14 -18.93 1.60
C SER A 824 -9.81 -20.05 0.62
N ALA A 825 -9.93 -19.80 -0.69
CA ALA A 825 -9.41 -20.71 -1.72
C ALA A 825 -7.92 -21.03 -1.48
N ALA A 826 -7.12 -20.02 -1.11
CA ALA A 826 -5.70 -20.21 -0.83
C ALA A 826 -5.40 -21.02 0.44
N ASN A 827 -6.17 -20.85 1.52
CA ASN A 827 -6.06 -21.68 2.71
C ASN A 827 -6.45 -23.13 2.41
N ASP A 828 -7.51 -23.35 1.64
CA ASP A 828 -7.94 -24.69 1.23
C ASP A 828 -6.91 -25.38 0.34
N LEU A 829 -6.40 -24.69 -0.69
CA LEU A 829 -5.33 -25.22 -1.54
C LEU A 829 -4.02 -25.45 -0.76
N THR A 830 -3.76 -24.65 0.29
CA THR A 830 -2.66 -24.87 1.26
C THR A 830 -2.99 -25.97 2.29
N ALA A 831 -4.20 -26.52 2.32
CA ALA A 831 -4.54 -27.69 3.16
C ALA A 831 -4.57 -28.98 2.35
N LEU A 832 -5.01 -28.90 1.09
CA LEU A 832 -4.97 -29.99 0.11
C LEU A 832 -3.52 -30.28 -0.34
N PHE A 833 -2.73 -29.23 -0.59
CA PHE A 833 -1.39 -29.31 -1.19
C PHE A 833 -0.30 -28.56 -0.36
N PRO A 834 -0.27 -28.75 0.98
CA PRO A 834 0.31 -27.85 2.02
C PRO A 834 1.77 -27.44 1.84
N ARG A 835 2.69 -28.35 2.15
CA ARG A 835 3.71 -28.75 1.18
C ARG A 835 4.34 -27.59 0.35
N PHE A 836 3.72 -27.14 -0.76
CA PHE A 836 4.26 -26.09 -1.66
C PHE A 836 3.23 -25.26 -2.42
N VAL A 837 1.93 -25.58 -2.38
CA VAL A 837 0.94 -24.50 -2.49
C VAL A 837 0.92 -23.83 -1.13
N ASN A 838 1.54 -22.66 -1.06
CA ASN A 838 1.40 -21.75 0.07
C ASN A 838 0.34 -20.69 -0.26
N ILE A 839 -0.08 -19.90 0.74
CA ILE A 839 -1.18 -18.94 0.60
C ILE A 839 -1.01 -18.02 -0.62
N ARG A 840 0.17 -17.41 -0.84
CA ARG A 840 0.40 -16.53 -2.02
C ARG A 840 0.27 -17.29 -3.34
N ARG A 841 0.78 -18.52 -3.43
CA ARG A 841 0.62 -19.39 -4.62
C ARG A 841 -0.84 -19.83 -4.80
N GLY A 842 -1.57 -20.08 -3.72
CA GLY A 842 -3.00 -20.41 -3.75
C GLY A 842 -3.86 -19.25 -4.24
N GLN A 843 -3.60 -18.01 -3.80
CA GLN A 843 -4.30 -16.81 -4.27
C GLN A 843 -4.06 -16.56 -5.77
N LEU A 844 -2.82 -16.74 -6.24
CA LEU A 844 -2.49 -16.63 -7.66
C LEU A 844 -3.07 -17.79 -8.50
N LEU A 845 -3.04 -19.02 -7.99
CA LEU A 845 -3.65 -20.17 -8.67
C LEU A 845 -5.17 -20.01 -8.80
N CYS A 846 -5.85 -19.55 -7.75
CA CYS A 846 -7.26 -19.16 -7.78
C CYS A 846 -7.54 -18.13 -8.89
N ALA A 847 -6.71 -17.07 -8.97
CA ALA A 847 -6.86 -16.04 -9.99
C ALA A 847 -6.56 -16.50 -11.43
N VAL A 848 -5.75 -17.55 -11.63
CA VAL A 848 -5.54 -18.16 -12.96
C VAL A 848 -6.68 -19.11 -13.31
N VAL A 849 -7.10 -19.98 -12.38
CA VAL A 849 -8.24 -20.90 -12.58
C VAL A 849 -9.55 -20.14 -12.83
N ALA A 850 -9.70 -18.92 -12.30
CA ALA A 850 -10.83 -18.04 -12.57
C ALA A 850 -11.07 -17.74 -14.07
N TRP A 851 -10.04 -17.77 -14.92
CA TRP A 851 -10.21 -17.65 -16.38
C TRP A 851 -10.79 -18.93 -16.98
N ALA A 852 -10.38 -20.10 -16.49
CA ALA A 852 -10.88 -21.40 -16.93
C ALA A 852 -12.35 -21.65 -16.53
N LEU A 853 -12.89 -20.89 -15.57
CA LEU A 853 -14.31 -20.91 -15.20
C LEU A 853 -15.21 -20.07 -16.14
N VAL A 854 -14.65 -19.28 -17.07
CA VAL A 854 -15.41 -18.55 -18.10
C VAL A 854 -16.61 -17.75 -17.52
N PRO A 855 -16.41 -16.90 -16.49
CA PRO A 855 -17.49 -16.39 -15.63
C PRO A 855 -18.54 -15.53 -16.35
N TRP A 856 -18.20 -14.94 -17.50
CA TRP A 856 -19.17 -14.22 -18.34
C TRP A 856 -20.29 -15.12 -18.87
N LYS A 857 -20.00 -16.38 -19.24
CA LYS A 857 -21.05 -17.34 -19.65
C LYS A 857 -21.95 -17.76 -18.49
N ILE A 858 -21.44 -17.73 -17.26
CA ILE A 858 -22.20 -18.02 -16.04
C ILE A 858 -23.15 -16.85 -15.72
N LEU A 859 -22.67 -15.61 -15.83
CA LEU A 859 -23.46 -14.40 -15.55
C LEU A 859 -24.42 -14.01 -16.69
N ALA A 860 -24.22 -14.50 -17.91
CA ALA A 860 -25.13 -14.29 -19.04
C ALA A 860 -26.57 -14.79 -18.77
N SER A 861 -26.77 -15.66 -17.78
CA SER A 861 -28.09 -16.01 -17.28
C SER A 861 -28.11 -16.02 -15.75
N ALA A 862 -28.87 -15.10 -15.16
CA ALA A 862 -29.12 -15.05 -13.72
C ALA A 862 -29.64 -16.38 -13.15
N GLY A 863 -30.39 -17.17 -13.93
CA GLY A 863 -30.87 -18.50 -13.52
C GLY A 863 -29.73 -19.52 -13.33
N THR A 864 -28.68 -19.46 -14.16
CA THR A 864 -27.46 -20.28 -13.98
C THR A 864 -26.82 -20.01 -12.63
N PHE A 865 -26.64 -18.72 -12.35
CA PHE A 865 -25.96 -18.24 -11.16
C PHE A 865 -26.77 -18.53 -9.89
N LEU A 866 -28.08 -18.25 -9.90
CA LEU A 866 -28.97 -18.50 -8.77
C LEU A 866 -29.14 -19.99 -8.47
N ASN A 867 -29.34 -20.84 -9.49
CA ASN A 867 -29.47 -22.29 -9.27
C ASN A 867 -28.17 -22.88 -8.70
N PHE A 868 -27.00 -22.42 -9.17
CA PHE A 868 -25.71 -22.79 -8.58
C PHE A 868 -25.57 -22.30 -7.12
N MET A 869 -26.03 -21.09 -6.79
CA MET A 869 -25.98 -20.57 -5.42
C MET A 869 -26.86 -21.37 -4.44
N VAL A 870 -28.11 -21.69 -4.82
CA VAL A 870 -29.00 -22.52 -3.99
C VAL A 870 -28.44 -23.95 -3.88
N ALA A 871 -27.92 -24.51 -4.98
CA ALA A 871 -27.30 -25.83 -5.00
C ALA A 871 -26.16 -25.97 -3.99
N TYR A 872 -25.25 -24.99 -3.92
CA TYR A 872 -24.10 -25.07 -3.00
C TYR A 872 -24.46 -24.73 -1.54
N ALA A 873 -25.56 -24.00 -1.30
CA ALA A 873 -26.08 -23.75 0.04
C ALA A 873 -26.43 -25.05 0.80
N VAL A 874 -26.95 -26.05 0.07
CA VAL A 874 -27.31 -27.39 0.58
C VAL A 874 -26.13 -28.10 1.24
N PHE A 875 -24.91 -27.95 0.71
CA PHE A 875 -23.72 -28.60 1.25
C PHE A 875 -23.06 -27.78 2.38
N LEU A 876 -23.11 -26.44 2.28
CA LEU A 876 -22.49 -25.55 3.28
C LEU A 876 -23.24 -25.50 4.61
N GLY A 877 -24.58 -25.52 4.62
CA GLY A 877 -25.38 -25.53 5.85
C GLY A 877 -24.98 -26.66 6.82
N PRO A 878 -24.96 -27.93 6.35
CA PRO A 878 -24.41 -29.07 7.08
C PRO A 878 -22.97 -28.89 7.57
N ILE A 879 -22.04 -28.42 6.73
CA ILE A 879 -20.63 -28.21 7.14
C ILE A 879 -20.55 -27.18 8.27
N ALA A 880 -21.27 -26.06 8.15
CA ALA A 880 -21.30 -25.01 9.16
C ALA A 880 -21.94 -25.50 10.47
N ALA A 881 -23.01 -26.29 10.40
CA ALA A 881 -23.66 -26.90 11.57
C ALA A 881 -22.71 -27.82 12.35
N ILE A 882 -22.00 -28.71 11.66
CA ILE A 882 -21.03 -29.63 12.28
C ILE A 882 -19.97 -28.83 13.06
N MET A 883 -19.41 -27.78 12.47
CA MET A 883 -18.38 -26.97 13.15
C MET A 883 -18.90 -26.22 14.39
N VAL A 884 -20.10 -25.63 14.31
CA VAL A 884 -20.70 -24.91 15.46
C VAL A 884 -20.95 -25.87 16.62
N TRP A 885 -21.67 -26.97 16.39
CA TRP A 885 -22.08 -27.86 17.48
C TRP A 885 -20.94 -28.72 18.02
N ASP A 886 -19.97 -29.07 17.17
CA ASP A 886 -18.79 -29.81 17.64
C ASP A 886 -17.96 -29.01 18.64
N PHE A 887 -17.66 -27.74 18.34
CA PHE A 887 -16.88 -26.90 19.25
C PHE A 887 -17.69 -26.50 20.48
N TRP A 888 -18.89 -25.93 20.29
CA TRP A 888 -19.61 -25.28 21.39
C TRP A 888 -20.30 -26.26 22.34
N LEU A 889 -20.72 -27.44 21.86
CA LEU A 889 -21.46 -28.42 22.66
C LEU A 889 -20.72 -29.75 22.86
N VAL A 890 -20.25 -30.41 21.79
CA VAL A 890 -19.63 -31.75 21.90
C VAL A 890 -18.29 -31.70 22.63
N HIS A 891 -17.40 -30.77 22.25
CA HIS A 891 -16.09 -30.56 22.88
C HIS A 891 -16.07 -29.42 23.91
N ALA A 892 -17.23 -28.81 24.22
CA ALA A 892 -17.41 -27.78 25.27
C ALA A 892 -16.40 -26.60 25.23
N ARG A 893 -15.98 -26.19 24.03
CA ARG A 893 -14.95 -25.19 23.69
C ARG A 893 -13.50 -25.61 23.96
N LYS A 894 -13.21 -26.91 23.97
CA LYS A 894 -11.87 -27.47 24.24
C LYS A 894 -11.34 -28.24 23.02
N TYR A 895 -10.48 -27.61 22.23
CA TYR A 895 -9.65 -28.31 21.24
C TYR A 895 -8.18 -28.33 21.67
N ASP A 896 -7.46 -29.38 21.25
CA ASP A 896 -6.00 -29.41 21.24
C ASP A 896 -5.53 -28.85 19.89
N THR A 897 -4.92 -27.66 19.92
CA THR A 897 -4.52 -26.97 18.69
C THR A 897 -3.34 -27.67 17.98
N LEU A 898 -2.48 -28.38 18.72
CA LEU A 898 -1.34 -29.10 18.17
C LEU A 898 -1.78 -30.38 17.45
N ALA A 899 -2.67 -31.16 18.07
CA ALA A 899 -3.17 -32.41 17.51
C ALA A 899 -3.90 -32.23 16.16
N LEU A 900 -4.50 -31.07 15.89
CA LEU A 900 -5.12 -30.75 14.59
C LEU A 900 -4.11 -30.73 13.42
N TYR A 901 -2.81 -30.58 13.68
CA TYR A 901 -1.76 -30.68 12.66
C TYR A 901 -1.22 -32.10 12.49
N GLN A 902 -1.46 -33.00 13.44
CA GLN A 902 -0.88 -34.35 13.47
C GLN A 902 -1.81 -35.40 12.83
N PRO A 903 -1.41 -36.10 11.76
CA PRO A 903 -2.24 -37.15 11.13
C PRO A 903 -2.57 -38.35 12.03
N HIS A 904 -1.88 -38.47 13.17
CA HIS A 904 -2.00 -39.57 14.13
C HIS A 904 -2.29 -39.10 15.58
N GLY A 905 -2.63 -37.81 15.78
CA GLY A 905 -3.06 -37.28 17.07
C GLY A 905 -4.50 -37.68 17.42
N ILE A 906 -5.05 -37.13 18.51
CA ILE A 906 -6.36 -37.53 19.06
C ILE A 906 -7.52 -37.46 18.04
N TYR A 907 -7.53 -36.46 17.15
CA TYR A 907 -8.52 -36.29 16.08
C TYR A 907 -8.38 -37.27 14.90
N ARG A 908 -7.76 -38.44 15.11
CA ARG A 908 -7.68 -39.51 14.13
C ARG A 908 -9.00 -40.24 13.95
N TYR A 909 -9.83 -40.41 15.01
CA TYR A 909 -11.05 -41.23 14.96
C TYR A 909 -10.80 -42.62 14.29
N THR A 910 -11.80 -43.19 13.62
CA THR A 910 -11.68 -44.39 12.80
C THR A 910 -10.80 -44.15 11.57
N ARG A 911 -9.50 -44.48 11.69
CA ARG A 911 -8.48 -44.45 10.60
C ARG A 911 -8.33 -43.10 9.86
N GLY A 912 -8.63 -41.98 10.53
CA GLY A 912 -8.56 -40.62 9.99
C GLY A 912 -9.92 -40.01 9.62
N TRP A 913 -11.03 -40.73 9.82
CA TRP A 913 -12.39 -40.31 9.44
C TRP A 913 -13.32 -40.34 10.66
N ASN A 914 -14.03 -39.25 10.94
CA ASN A 914 -15.20 -39.29 11.82
C ASN A 914 -16.45 -39.64 11.00
N TRP A 915 -16.86 -40.92 11.05
CA TRP A 915 -18.05 -41.38 10.33
C TRP A 915 -19.35 -40.65 10.75
N ARG A 916 -19.40 -40.09 11.97
CA ARG A 916 -20.57 -39.36 12.50
C ARG A 916 -20.78 -38.04 11.78
N ALA A 917 -19.69 -37.34 11.44
CA ALA A 917 -19.74 -36.14 10.60
C ALA A 917 -20.27 -36.47 9.20
N ILE A 918 -19.80 -37.58 8.61
CA ILE A 918 -20.25 -38.05 7.28
C ILE A 918 -21.74 -38.40 7.30
N VAL A 919 -22.20 -39.17 8.29
CA VAL A 919 -23.62 -39.57 8.41
C VAL A 919 -24.51 -38.35 8.65
N ALA A 920 -24.14 -37.44 9.55
CA ALA A 920 -24.90 -36.22 9.79
C ALA A 920 -24.98 -35.35 8.52
N PHE A 921 -23.86 -35.17 7.81
CA PHE A 921 -23.80 -34.45 6.53
C PHE A 921 -24.70 -35.08 5.46
N LEU A 922 -24.67 -36.41 5.32
CA LEU A 922 -25.54 -37.12 4.38
C LEU A 922 -27.02 -36.95 4.73
N VAL A 923 -27.41 -36.98 6.01
CA VAL A 923 -28.81 -36.72 6.42
C VAL A 923 -29.23 -35.27 6.13
N GLY A 924 -28.33 -34.29 6.20
CA GLY A 924 -28.61 -32.91 5.78
C GLY A 924 -28.67 -32.70 4.26
N VAL A 925 -27.84 -33.42 3.49
CA VAL A 925 -27.72 -33.24 2.03
C VAL A 925 -28.73 -34.07 1.23
N VAL A 926 -28.88 -35.37 1.55
CA VAL A 926 -29.66 -36.32 0.72
C VAL A 926 -31.12 -35.90 0.49
N PRO A 927 -31.88 -35.39 1.50
CA PRO A 927 -33.26 -34.93 1.29
C PRO A 927 -33.41 -33.78 0.28
N ASN A 928 -32.34 -33.03 0.03
CA ASN A 928 -32.32 -31.90 -0.90
C ASN A 928 -31.90 -32.28 -2.32
N LEU A 929 -31.36 -33.49 -2.54
CA LEU A 929 -30.86 -33.93 -3.84
C LEU A 929 -31.95 -34.01 -4.93
N PRO A 930 -33.22 -34.41 -4.67
CA PRO A 930 -34.24 -34.47 -5.72
C PRO A 930 -34.58 -33.09 -6.30
N GLY A 931 -34.86 -32.09 -5.46
CA GLY A 931 -35.08 -30.71 -5.92
C GLY A 931 -33.83 -30.06 -6.53
N LEU A 932 -32.63 -30.40 -6.03
CA LEU A 932 -31.38 -30.02 -6.68
C LEU A 932 -31.28 -30.56 -8.12
N ILE A 933 -31.53 -31.86 -8.31
CA ILE A 933 -31.55 -32.51 -9.65
C ILE A 933 -32.61 -31.85 -10.54
N HIS A 934 -33.80 -31.56 -10.00
CA HIS A 934 -34.84 -30.82 -10.71
C HIS A 934 -34.35 -29.43 -11.13
N SER A 935 -33.73 -28.64 -10.25
CA SER A 935 -33.25 -27.30 -10.57
C SER A 935 -32.10 -27.24 -11.60
N ILE A 936 -31.33 -28.34 -11.76
CA ILE A 936 -30.25 -28.45 -12.75
C ILE A 936 -30.78 -28.98 -14.09
N ASN A 937 -31.65 -29.98 -14.07
CA ASN A 937 -32.33 -30.47 -15.26
C ASN A 937 -33.84 -30.62 -15.01
N PRO A 938 -34.63 -29.54 -15.19
CA PRO A 938 -36.06 -29.58 -14.89
C PRO A 938 -36.89 -30.26 -15.99
N SER A 939 -36.31 -31.22 -16.72
CA SER A 939 -37.03 -32.28 -17.44
C SER A 939 -37.21 -33.55 -16.60
N ILE A 940 -36.60 -33.62 -15.42
CA ILE A 940 -36.75 -34.72 -14.45
C ILE A 940 -37.79 -34.29 -13.42
N GLU A 941 -39.01 -34.80 -13.51
CA GLU A 941 -40.07 -34.48 -12.54
C GLU A 941 -39.88 -35.27 -11.23
N VAL A 942 -39.77 -34.55 -10.10
CA VAL A 942 -39.57 -35.13 -8.77
C VAL A 942 -40.79 -34.96 -7.84
N GLY A 943 -41.87 -34.34 -8.32
CA GLY A 943 -43.11 -34.14 -7.59
C GLY A 943 -42.90 -33.46 -6.22
N VAL A 944 -43.30 -34.13 -5.14
CA VAL A 944 -43.18 -33.62 -3.77
C VAL A 944 -41.71 -33.48 -3.32
N GLY A 945 -40.77 -34.17 -3.97
CA GLY A 945 -39.33 -34.15 -3.66
C GLY A 945 -38.63 -32.81 -3.93
N ASP A 946 -39.30 -31.85 -4.55
CA ASP A 946 -38.80 -30.49 -4.74
C ASP A 946 -38.94 -29.63 -3.48
N ARG A 947 -39.99 -29.86 -2.67
CA ARG A 947 -40.31 -29.04 -1.48
C ARG A 947 -39.19 -28.91 -0.44
N PRO A 948 -38.39 -29.95 -0.13
CA PRO A 948 -37.23 -29.82 0.76
C PRO A 948 -36.23 -28.74 0.32
N TYR A 949 -36.00 -28.62 -0.99
CA TYR A 949 -34.96 -27.76 -1.58
C TYR A 949 -35.24 -26.27 -1.35
N HIS A 950 -36.51 -25.85 -1.40
CA HIS A 950 -36.93 -24.47 -1.10
C HIS A 950 -36.60 -24.00 0.33
N PHE A 951 -36.42 -24.92 1.30
CA PHE A 951 -35.91 -24.61 2.63
C PHE A 951 -34.59 -25.34 2.95
N GLY A 952 -33.86 -25.73 1.91
CA GLY A 952 -32.82 -26.75 1.99
C GLY A 952 -31.63 -26.42 2.89
N TRP A 953 -31.28 -25.14 3.02
CA TRP A 953 -30.26 -24.70 3.99
C TRP A 953 -30.70 -24.93 5.44
N PHE A 954 -31.97 -24.64 5.76
CA PHE A 954 -32.52 -24.87 7.10
C PHE A 954 -32.63 -26.36 7.43
N LEU A 955 -33.15 -27.14 6.49
CA LEU A 955 -33.24 -28.59 6.62
C LEU A 955 -31.84 -29.19 6.81
N GLY A 956 -30.89 -28.79 5.96
CA GLY A 956 -29.50 -29.20 6.04
C GLY A 956 -28.85 -28.83 7.38
N PHE A 957 -28.96 -27.58 7.83
CA PHE A 957 -28.39 -27.13 9.08
C PHE A 957 -29.00 -27.86 10.30
N VAL A 958 -30.33 -27.89 10.42
CA VAL A 958 -31.02 -28.44 11.61
C VAL A 958 -30.92 -29.95 11.67
N ALA A 959 -31.15 -30.69 10.58
CA ALA A 959 -31.05 -32.14 10.58
C ALA A 959 -29.62 -32.61 10.87
N THR A 960 -28.62 -31.96 10.26
CA THR A 960 -27.21 -32.24 10.56
C THR A 960 -26.87 -31.94 12.01
N SER A 961 -27.35 -30.81 12.57
CA SER A 961 -27.13 -30.44 13.98
C SER A 961 -27.60 -31.53 14.93
N ILE A 962 -28.86 -31.96 14.77
CA ILE A 962 -29.48 -32.98 15.64
C ILE A 962 -28.73 -34.31 15.52
N VAL A 963 -28.50 -34.80 14.30
CA VAL A 963 -27.84 -36.09 14.08
C VAL A 963 -26.39 -36.08 14.59
N TYR A 964 -25.64 -35.00 14.35
CA TYR A 964 -24.25 -34.91 14.79
C TYR A 964 -24.13 -34.93 16.32
N VAL A 965 -24.97 -34.17 17.03
CA VAL A 965 -24.99 -34.12 18.50
C VAL A 965 -25.46 -35.44 19.09
N VAL A 966 -26.54 -36.04 18.58
CA VAL A 966 -27.06 -37.33 19.04
C VAL A 966 -26.03 -38.44 18.86
N LEU A 967 -25.38 -38.53 17.70
CA LEU A 967 -24.34 -39.52 17.45
C LEU A 967 -23.10 -39.32 18.34
N SER A 968 -22.65 -38.07 18.52
CA SER A 968 -21.36 -37.76 19.14
C SER A 968 -21.42 -37.64 20.67
N MET A 969 -22.60 -37.44 21.27
CA MET A 969 -22.75 -37.38 22.73
C MET A 969 -23.46 -38.60 23.32
N TYR A 970 -24.47 -39.16 22.64
CA TYR A 970 -25.37 -40.17 23.22
C TYR A 970 -25.21 -41.57 22.64
N VAL A 971 -25.12 -41.72 21.31
CA VAL A 971 -25.07 -43.05 20.67
C VAL A 971 -23.67 -43.65 20.70
N ALA A 972 -22.63 -42.87 20.38
CA ALA A 972 -21.25 -43.35 20.35
C ALA A 972 -20.24 -42.21 20.62
N PRO A 973 -20.07 -41.74 21.87
CA PRO A 973 -19.09 -40.70 22.18
C PRO A 973 -17.63 -41.20 22.07
N GLN A 974 -16.76 -40.48 21.34
CA GLN A 974 -15.32 -40.78 21.29
C GLN A 974 -14.60 -40.09 22.44
N ARG A 975 -14.52 -40.75 23.61
CA ARG A 975 -13.89 -40.16 24.80
C ARG A 975 -12.41 -39.77 24.59
N GLU A 976 -11.73 -40.38 23.63
CA GLU A 976 -10.34 -40.08 23.25
C GLU A 976 -10.13 -38.67 22.67
N THR A 977 -11.17 -38.00 22.16
CA THR A 977 -11.06 -36.60 21.67
C THR A 977 -11.46 -35.57 22.73
N PHE A 978 -11.90 -36.00 23.92
CA PHE A 978 -12.28 -35.13 25.02
C PHE A 978 -11.07 -34.88 25.93
N ILE A 979 -10.76 -33.60 26.15
CA ILE A 979 -9.63 -33.13 26.94
C ILE A 979 -10.10 -32.28 28.12
N ASP A 980 -9.40 -32.33 29.25
CA ASP A 980 -9.82 -31.61 30.46
C ASP A 980 -9.60 -30.09 30.35
N ARG A 981 -8.55 -29.67 29.62
CA ARG A 981 -8.19 -28.28 29.31
C ARG A 981 -7.98 -28.15 27.80
N ALA A 982 -8.36 -27.01 27.22
CA ALA A 982 -8.02 -26.69 25.83
C ALA A 982 -6.51 -26.40 25.69
N VAL A 983 -5.83 -26.98 24.71
CA VAL A 983 -4.42 -26.66 24.45
C VAL A 983 -4.38 -25.52 23.44
N LEU A 984 -4.09 -24.31 23.94
CA LEU A 984 -4.06 -23.08 23.14
C LEU A 984 -2.72 -22.94 22.39
N PRO A 985 -2.67 -22.15 21.29
CA PRO A 985 -1.43 -21.88 20.54
C PRO A 985 -0.27 -21.43 21.42
N ASP A 986 -0.55 -20.54 22.37
CA ASP A 986 0.47 -19.82 23.15
C ASP A 986 1.18 -20.77 24.14
N GLU A 987 0.42 -21.66 24.79
CA GLU A 987 0.90 -22.69 25.73
C GLU A 987 1.88 -23.68 25.06
N ILE A 988 1.79 -23.87 23.73
CA ILE A 988 2.65 -24.79 22.97
C ILE A 988 4.05 -24.18 22.77
N TYR A 989 4.17 -22.86 22.65
CA TYR A 989 5.47 -22.19 22.55
C TYR A 989 6.21 -22.21 23.89
N GLU A 990 5.50 -21.97 25.00
CA GLU A 990 6.07 -22.04 26.36
C GLU A 990 6.62 -23.45 26.68
N GLN A 991 5.90 -24.53 26.31
CA GLN A 991 6.31 -25.90 26.66
C GLN A 991 7.53 -26.43 25.90
N GLN A 992 7.93 -25.85 24.77
CA GLN A 992 9.08 -26.36 23.99
C GLN A 992 10.44 -25.85 24.49
N GLY A 993 10.49 -25.04 25.55
CA GLY A 993 11.75 -24.49 26.06
C GLY A 993 12.44 -23.50 25.09
N VAL A 994 11.71 -23.04 24.08
CA VAL A 994 12.14 -21.95 23.20
C VAL A 994 11.94 -20.65 23.97
N ALA A 995 13.03 -19.99 24.34
CA ALA A 995 12.96 -18.71 25.04
C ALA A 995 12.28 -17.65 24.15
N ASP A 996 11.38 -16.88 24.77
CA ASP A 996 10.46 -15.99 24.05
C ASP A 996 11.12 -14.67 23.63
N GLU A 997 11.43 -14.51 22.34
CA GLU A 997 11.66 -13.20 21.71
C GLU A 997 10.31 -12.53 21.36
N GLY A 998 9.40 -12.42 22.35
CA GLY A 998 7.98 -12.08 22.17
C GLY A 998 7.36 -11.10 23.18
N VAL A 999 8.19 -10.46 24.02
CA VAL A 999 7.87 -9.45 25.05
C VAL A 999 7.49 -10.02 26.43
N SER A 1000 8.32 -9.69 27.42
CA SER A 1000 8.18 -10.11 28.82
C SER A 1000 6.88 -9.64 29.49
N LEU A 1001 6.03 -10.59 29.89
CA LEU A 1001 5.02 -10.37 30.93
C LEU A 1001 5.69 -10.44 32.32
N GLY A 1002 5.54 -9.39 33.12
CA GLY A 1002 6.05 -9.36 34.49
C GLY A 1002 5.29 -10.34 35.39
N GLY A 1003 5.96 -11.40 35.84
CA GLY A 1003 5.33 -12.48 36.61
C GLY A 1003 5.03 -12.13 38.07
N SER A 1004 3.88 -12.58 38.57
CA SER A 1004 3.53 -12.56 39.99
C SER A 1004 4.09 -13.79 40.71
N GLY A 1005 5.24 -13.65 41.37
CA GLY A 1005 5.78 -14.68 42.27
C GLY A 1005 5.06 -14.71 43.62
N SER A 1006 4.84 -15.90 44.19
CA SER A 1006 4.18 -16.10 45.48
C SER A 1006 5.17 -16.01 46.66
N GLY A 1007 4.86 -15.18 47.66
CA GLY A 1007 5.58 -15.10 48.93
C GLY A 1007 4.73 -14.42 50.01
N SER A 1008 4.78 -14.92 51.25
CA SER A 1008 3.95 -14.48 52.37
C SER A 1008 4.52 -13.25 53.09
N GLY A 1009 3.68 -12.26 53.40
CA GLY A 1009 4.00 -11.10 54.24
C GLY A 1009 2.75 -10.27 54.55
N GLU A 1010 2.60 -9.88 55.82
CA GLU A 1010 1.37 -9.38 56.45
C GLU A 1010 0.85 -7.99 56.03
N GLU A 1011 -0.44 -7.78 56.34
CA GLU A 1011 -1.16 -6.53 56.63
C GLU A 1011 -1.14 -5.31 55.67
N GLY A 1012 -2.34 -4.79 55.35
CA GLY A 1012 -2.52 -3.43 54.85
C GLY A 1012 -3.76 -3.18 53.97
N ILE A 1013 -4.73 -2.41 54.50
CA ILE A 1013 -5.73 -1.63 53.74
C ILE A 1013 -6.64 -2.46 52.78
N ALA A 1014 -7.66 -3.11 53.35
CA ALA A 1014 -8.85 -3.51 52.60
C ALA A 1014 -9.86 -2.33 52.52
N GLY A 1015 -10.39 -2.02 51.33
CA GLY A 1015 -11.35 -0.92 51.16
C GLY A 1015 -12.10 -0.85 49.82
N GLU A 1016 -13.43 -0.75 49.91
CA GLU A 1016 -14.42 -0.23 48.94
C GLU A 1016 -14.54 -0.80 47.50
N LYS A 1017 -13.48 -1.21 46.80
CA LYS A 1017 -13.57 -1.49 45.34
C LYS A 1017 -14.10 -2.88 44.94
N ALA A 1018 -14.48 -3.74 45.89
CA ALA A 1018 -15.00 -5.08 45.59
C ALA A 1018 -16.49 -5.14 45.19
N GLY A 1019 -17.31 -4.19 45.65
CA GLY A 1019 -18.79 -4.33 45.63
C GLY A 1019 -19.45 -4.34 44.23
N TRP A 1020 -18.83 -3.72 43.23
CA TRP A 1020 -19.46 -3.55 41.90
C TRP A 1020 -19.32 -4.79 40.99
N LYS A 1021 -18.18 -5.49 41.01
CA LYS A 1021 -17.99 -6.69 40.16
C LYS A 1021 -18.91 -7.85 40.57
N ALA A 1022 -19.18 -8.02 41.86
CA ALA A 1022 -19.97 -9.13 42.38
C ALA A 1022 -21.47 -9.08 41.99
N ARG A 1023 -22.02 -7.90 41.70
CA ARG A 1023 -23.45 -7.73 41.35
C ARG A 1023 -23.77 -7.99 39.87
N LEU A 1024 -22.78 -7.86 38.96
CA LEU A 1024 -22.98 -8.08 37.52
C LEU A 1024 -22.94 -9.58 37.13
N THR A 1025 -22.26 -10.42 37.89
CA THR A 1025 -22.14 -11.88 37.65
C THR A 1025 -23.33 -12.68 38.19
N LYS A 1026 -24.52 -12.07 38.29
CA LYS A 1026 -25.74 -12.71 38.82
C LYS A 1026 -27.03 -12.32 38.08
N ILE A 1027 -26.89 -11.66 36.92
CA ILE A 1027 -27.97 -11.24 36.00
C ILE A 1027 -27.62 -11.63 34.54
N LEU A 1028 -26.48 -12.32 34.36
CA LEU A 1028 -26.00 -12.99 33.14
C LEU A 1028 -25.47 -14.38 33.53
#